data_AF-A0A5D2NVY6-F1
#
_entry.id   AF-A0A5D2NVY6-F1
#
_cell.length_a   1.000
_cell.length_b   1.000
_cell.length_c   1.000
_cell.angle_alpha   90.00
_cell.angle_beta   90.00
_cell.angle_gamma   90.00
#
_symmetry.space_group_name_H-M   'P 1'
#
loop_
_entity.id
_entity.type
_entity.pdbx_description
1 polymer ?
#
loop_
_entity_poly.entity_id
_entity_poly.type
_entity_poly.pdbx_seq_one_letter_code
_entity_poly.pdbx_strand_id
1 'polypeptide(L)'
;MEYCPRTLRQVFESYNHFDKELVWHLFRQIVEGLAHIHGQGIIHRDLTPNNIFFDARNDIKIGDFGLAKFLRFEQVDQDGGFPTDILGSSVDGTGQVGTYFYTAPEIEQGWPRIDEKVDMYSLGVVFFELWHPFGTAMERHIILSDLKLKGELPSEWVAEFPEQASLLRCLMSQSPSDRPSAMELLQNAFPPRMEYELLDNILRTMQTSEDTSVYGKVVDAIFDEEMLATKNHHQSAGRLRMVHHDTSSIQFADLDTELRDYVAEVSREVFKQHCAKHLEIVPMHLLDDCPKFSRSTVKLLTHGGDMLELCHELRLPFVSWIVANQKFSFKRYEISYVYRRAIGHSPPNRYLQGDFDIIGGASALTEAEVLKVTMDIFTRFFNSELCDIHLNHGNLLESIWIWAGITAEHRQKVAELLSMMASLRPQSSERKLKWVVIRRQLLQELNLAEATVNRLQTVGLRFCGAVDQALPRLRGALPADKPTRKALDELSDLFSYLRVWRIEKHVYIDPLMPPTENYHRDLFFQIYLGKESHPGALTEGALLAVGGRYDYLLHQMWDHEYKTNPPGAVGTSLALETIIQHSPVDFKPIRNEATTNILVCSRGGGGLLIERMDLVAELWEENIKAELVPIPDPSLTEQYEYASEHEIKCLVIITDMGVSQTGFVKVRHLDLKKEKEVQREDLVRFLLNAIGTQFRNPSVWF
;
A
#
# COMPACT_ATOMS: atom_id res chain seq x y z
N MET A 1 -31.15 9.52 27.93
CA MET A 1 -30.40 10.80 27.95
C MET A 1 -29.05 10.54 27.31
N GLU A 2 -28.73 11.29 26.27
CA GLU A 2 -27.41 11.31 25.63
C GLU A 2 -26.55 12.40 26.30
N TYR A 3 -25.24 12.20 26.39
CA TYR A 3 -24.35 13.22 26.95
C TYR A 3 -23.93 14.20 25.86
N CYS A 4 -24.29 15.48 26.04
CA CYS A 4 -23.90 16.56 25.15
C CYS A 4 -22.89 17.48 25.86
N PRO A 5 -21.62 17.56 25.41
CA PRO A 5 -20.57 18.30 26.12
C PRO A 5 -20.76 19.81 26.19
N ARG A 6 -21.55 20.42 25.29
CA ARG A 6 -21.77 21.88 25.25
C ARG A 6 -23.08 22.29 24.59
N THR A 7 -23.53 23.50 24.89
CA THR A 7 -24.70 24.16 24.27
C THR A 7 -24.29 25.21 23.25
N LEU A 8 -25.19 25.60 22.35
CA LEU A 8 -24.98 26.71 21.42
C LEU A 8 -24.71 28.03 22.15
N ARG A 9 -25.31 28.24 23.33
CA ARG A 9 -25.01 29.39 24.18
C ARG A 9 -23.53 29.47 24.56
N GLN A 10 -22.95 28.36 24.99
CA GLN A 10 -21.52 28.30 25.36
C GLN A 10 -20.60 28.53 24.15
N VAL A 11 -21.05 28.16 22.95
CA VAL A 11 -20.32 28.43 21.71
C VAL A 11 -20.34 29.93 21.38
N PHE A 12 -21.47 30.62 21.54
CA PHE A 12 -21.56 32.09 21.39
C PHE A 12 -20.66 32.86 22.35
N GLU A 13 -20.39 32.31 23.54
CA GLU A 13 -19.50 32.93 24.52
C GLU A 13 -18.00 32.67 24.23
N SER A 14 -17.70 31.68 23.39
CA SER A 14 -16.33 31.26 23.09
C SER A 14 -15.81 31.73 21.72
N TYR A 15 -16.70 32.06 20.78
CA TYR A 15 -16.36 32.42 19.41
C TYR A 15 -16.87 33.82 19.05
N ASN A 16 -15.98 34.64 18.46
CA ASN A 16 -16.31 36.00 18.02
C ASN A 16 -16.76 36.08 16.55
N HIS A 17 -16.64 34.99 15.78
CA HIS A 17 -17.07 34.93 14.38
C HIS A 17 -17.30 33.47 13.95
N PHE A 18 -18.37 33.21 13.20
CA PHE A 18 -18.61 31.91 12.56
C PHE A 18 -18.37 32.02 11.06
N ASP A 19 -17.78 30.96 10.49
CA ASP A 19 -17.72 30.81 9.04
C ASP A 19 -19.13 30.66 8.45
N LYS A 20 -19.37 31.24 7.27
CA LYS A 20 -20.71 31.30 6.65
C LYS A 20 -21.25 29.91 6.31
N GLU A 21 -20.39 28.98 5.91
CA GLU A 21 -20.80 27.60 5.62
C GLU A 21 -21.18 26.86 6.90
N LEU A 22 -20.42 27.07 7.97
CA LEU A 22 -20.73 26.52 9.29
C LEU A 22 -22.06 27.05 9.83
N VAL A 23 -22.34 28.35 9.69
CA VAL A 23 -23.64 28.92 10.11
C VAL A 23 -24.80 28.26 9.39
N TRP A 24 -24.70 28.07 8.06
CA TRP A 24 -25.75 27.39 7.30
C TRP A 24 -25.89 25.92 7.67
N HIS A 25 -24.78 25.23 7.94
CA HIS A 25 -24.80 23.84 8.41
C HIS A 25 -25.51 23.70 9.76
N LEU A 26 -25.14 24.52 10.75
CA LEU A 26 -25.78 24.54 12.07
C LEU A 26 -27.27 24.89 11.94
N PHE A 27 -27.60 25.92 11.17
CA PHE A 27 -28.99 26.30 10.95
C PHE A 27 -29.80 25.18 10.32
N ARG A 28 -29.27 24.49 9.30
CA ARG A 28 -29.92 23.35 8.66
C ARG A 28 -30.22 22.22 9.64
N GLN A 29 -29.25 21.82 10.46
CA GLN A 29 -29.46 20.76 11.44
C GLN A 29 -30.54 21.12 12.48
N ILE A 30 -30.63 22.39 12.89
CA ILE A 30 -31.70 22.86 13.79
C ILE A 30 -33.07 22.75 13.08
N VAL A 31 -33.16 23.18 11.81
CA VAL A 31 -34.40 23.10 11.04
C VAL A 31 -34.83 21.64 10.82
N GLU A 32 -33.89 20.73 10.54
CA GLU A 32 -34.16 19.29 10.43
C GLU A 32 -34.65 18.70 11.75
N GLY A 33 -34.04 19.09 12.88
CA GLY A 33 -34.50 18.72 14.21
C GLY A 33 -35.92 19.21 14.49
N LEU A 34 -36.23 20.46 14.15
CA LEU A 34 -37.57 21.05 14.28
C LEU A 34 -38.60 20.34 13.39
N ALA A 35 -38.27 20.12 12.12
CA ALA A 35 -39.13 19.40 11.17
C ALA A 35 -39.46 17.99 11.69
N HIS A 36 -38.50 17.32 12.33
CA HIS A 36 -38.70 16.02 12.95
C HIS A 36 -39.68 16.07 14.13
N ILE A 37 -39.48 16.96 15.11
CA ILE A 37 -40.36 17.03 16.29
C ILE A 37 -41.76 17.57 15.95
N HIS A 38 -41.85 18.54 15.03
CA HIS A 38 -43.12 19.06 14.51
C HIS A 38 -43.88 17.97 13.74
N GLY A 39 -43.17 17.15 12.95
CA GLY A 39 -43.73 15.98 12.27
C GLY A 39 -44.27 14.90 13.23
N GLN A 40 -43.83 14.91 14.48
CA GLN A 40 -44.39 14.07 15.56
C GLN A 40 -45.51 14.75 16.35
N GLY A 41 -45.86 15.99 16.02
CA GLY A 41 -46.86 16.79 16.71
C GLY A 41 -46.38 17.37 18.04
N ILE A 42 -45.07 17.55 18.22
CA ILE A 42 -44.46 18.14 19.40
C ILE A 42 -44.09 19.59 19.08
N ILE A 43 -44.56 20.55 19.88
CA ILE A 43 -44.12 21.95 19.85
C ILE A 43 -43.15 22.16 21.01
N HIS A 44 -41.95 22.68 20.77
CA HIS A 44 -40.89 22.82 21.77
C HIS A 44 -41.18 23.92 22.80
N ARG A 45 -41.61 25.11 22.34
CA ARG A 45 -42.01 26.31 23.11
C ARG A 45 -40.92 27.03 23.91
N ASP A 46 -39.76 26.41 24.08
CA ASP A 46 -38.59 27.03 24.72
C ASP A 46 -37.30 26.85 23.89
N LEU A 47 -37.39 27.04 22.57
CA LEU A 47 -36.21 26.90 21.72
C LEU A 47 -35.26 28.09 21.94
N THR A 48 -34.14 27.85 22.63
CA THR A 48 -33.10 28.84 22.89
C THR A 48 -31.71 28.24 22.67
N PRO A 49 -30.64 29.04 22.55
CA PRO A 49 -29.28 28.50 22.46
C PRO A 49 -28.84 27.64 23.65
N ASN A 50 -29.50 27.73 24.80
CA ASN A 50 -29.26 26.84 25.94
C ASN A 50 -29.83 25.43 25.72
N ASN A 51 -30.87 25.32 24.90
CA ASN A 51 -31.61 24.09 24.62
C ASN A 51 -31.21 23.45 23.28
N ILE A 52 -30.18 24.01 22.62
CA ILE A 52 -29.54 23.46 21.42
C ILE A 52 -28.16 22.95 21.84
N PHE A 53 -27.98 21.63 21.73
CA PHE A 53 -26.82 20.92 22.25
C PHE A 53 -25.96 20.38 21.11
N PHE A 54 -24.66 20.26 21.36
CA PHE A 54 -23.73 19.53 20.49
C PHE A 54 -23.44 18.15 21.09
N ASP A 55 -23.57 17.09 20.30
CA ASP A 55 -23.17 15.74 20.71
C ASP A 55 -21.64 15.54 20.59
N ALA A 56 -21.15 14.33 20.90
CA ALA A 56 -19.72 14.01 20.85
C ALA A 56 -19.10 14.11 19.43
N ARG A 57 -19.92 14.18 18.38
CA ARG A 57 -19.52 14.33 16.98
C ARG A 57 -19.65 15.77 16.47
N ASN A 58 -20.04 16.71 17.34
CA ASN A 58 -20.41 18.10 17.02
C ASN A 58 -21.69 18.23 16.16
N ASP A 59 -22.57 17.23 16.15
CA ASP A 59 -23.89 17.36 15.54
C ASP A 59 -24.88 18.01 16.51
N ILE A 60 -25.84 18.78 15.98
CA ILE A 60 -26.87 19.45 16.78
C ILE A 60 -27.95 18.45 17.26
N LYS A 61 -28.32 18.57 18.53
CA LYS A 61 -29.49 17.95 19.16
C LYS A 61 -30.36 19.03 19.82
N ILE A 62 -31.67 18.93 19.64
CA ILE A 62 -32.65 19.76 20.38
C ILE A 62 -33.03 19.01 21.66
N GLY A 63 -32.96 19.69 22.80
CA GLY A 63 -33.23 19.11 24.12
C GLY A 63 -34.00 20.05 25.03
N ASP A 64 -34.34 19.55 26.23
CA ASP A 64 -35.18 20.22 27.24
C ASP A 64 -36.62 20.52 26.78
N PHE A 65 -37.46 19.49 26.83
CA PHE A 65 -38.89 19.56 26.50
C PHE A 65 -39.76 19.96 27.70
N GLY A 66 -39.21 20.62 28.72
CA GLY A 66 -39.92 20.95 29.97
C GLY A 66 -41.18 21.81 29.78
N LEU A 67 -41.29 22.52 28.65
CA LEU A 67 -42.43 23.38 28.29
C LEU A 67 -43.17 22.90 27.03
N ALA A 68 -42.81 21.73 26.49
CA ALA A 68 -43.31 21.24 25.22
C ALA A 68 -44.82 20.90 25.24
N LYS A 69 -45.50 21.14 24.12
CA LYS A 69 -46.91 20.78 23.93
C LYS A 69 -47.03 19.62 22.94
N PHE A 70 -47.71 18.55 23.33
CA PHE A 70 -47.95 17.36 22.52
C PHE A 70 -49.35 17.41 21.89
N LEU A 71 -49.45 17.72 20.61
CA LEU A 71 -50.72 17.93 19.91
C LEU A 71 -51.47 16.63 19.58
N ARG A 72 -50.79 15.47 19.58
CA ARG A 72 -51.39 14.18 19.13
C ARG A 72 -52.27 13.47 20.16
N PHE A 73 -52.42 13.97 21.38
CA PHE A 73 -53.22 13.32 22.42
C PHE A 73 -54.57 14.02 22.75
N GLU A 74 -54.90 15.16 22.14
CA GLU A 74 -56.11 15.95 22.46
C GLU A 74 -57.22 15.90 21.37
N GLN A 75 -57.20 14.96 20.42
CA GLN A 75 -58.31 14.76 19.46
C GLN A 75 -59.30 13.65 19.84
N VAL A 76 -59.26 13.14 21.06
CA VAL A 76 -60.31 12.26 21.61
C VAL A 76 -60.75 12.82 22.96
N ASP A 77 -61.63 13.81 22.91
CA ASP A 77 -62.76 14.05 23.84
C ASP A 77 -63.18 15.52 23.79
N GLN A 78 -64.23 15.78 23.00
CA GLN A 78 -65.15 16.87 23.31
C GLN A 78 -66.08 16.35 24.41
N ASP A 79 -65.82 16.70 25.67
CA ASP A 79 -66.89 17.09 26.60
C ASP A 79 -66.38 17.83 27.85
N GLY A 80 -67.10 18.91 28.17
CA GLY A 80 -67.17 19.70 29.40
C GLY A 80 -66.10 19.63 30.50
N GLY A 81 -65.47 20.78 30.78
CA GLY A 81 -65.29 21.25 32.16
C GLY A 81 -63.89 21.74 32.57
N PHE A 82 -63.82 23.04 32.86
CA PHE A 82 -62.83 23.80 33.65
C PHE A 82 -61.54 24.30 32.95
N PRO A 83 -61.30 25.63 32.96
CA PRO A 83 -60.04 26.22 32.53
C PRO A 83 -59.00 25.96 33.61
N THR A 84 -57.95 25.21 33.28
CA THR A 84 -56.77 25.16 34.15
C THR A 84 -55.76 26.13 33.60
N ASP A 85 -55.81 27.36 34.12
CA ASP A 85 -54.70 28.30 34.09
C ASP A 85 -53.44 27.61 34.63
N ILE A 86 -52.58 27.12 33.75
CA ILE A 86 -51.21 26.77 34.10
C ILE A 86 -50.35 28.00 33.79
N LEU A 87 -50.54 29.04 34.61
CA LEU A 87 -49.53 30.06 34.82
C LEU A 87 -48.43 29.42 35.68
N GLY A 88 -47.47 28.78 35.02
CA GLY A 88 -46.23 28.32 35.64
C GLY A 88 -45.35 29.52 36.00
N SER A 89 -45.68 30.22 37.09
CA SER A 89 -44.76 31.16 37.73
C SER A 89 -43.64 30.39 38.42
N SER A 90 -42.51 30.20 37.75
CA SER A 90 -41.24 29.91 38.43
C SER A 90 -40.73 31.20 39.07
N VAL A 91 -40.94 31.32 40.38
CA VAL A 91 -40.38 32.37 41.22
C VAL A 91 -38.91 32.06 41.44
N ASP A 92 -38.04 32.53 40.54
CA ASP A 92 -36.61 32.78 40.79
C ASP A 92 -36.11 33.86 39.81
N GLY A 93 -35.95 35.07 40.36
CA GLY A 93 -35.80 36.34 39.64
C GLY A 93 -34.47 36.62 38.92
N THR A 94 -33.85 35.60 38.31
CA THR A 94 -32.66 35.82 37.43
C THR A 94 -32.66 35.01 36.13
N GLY A 95 -33.57 34.03 35.95
CA GLY A 95 -33.64 33.19 34.72
C GLY A 95 -34.52 33.73 33.59
N GLN A 96 -35.53 34.57 33.89
CA GLN A 96 -36.52 35.04 32.90
C GLN A 96 -36.02 36.09 31.91
N VAL A 97 -34.89 36.74 32.18
CA VAL A 97 -34.37 37.82 31.31
C VAL A 97 -33.78 37.25 30.01
N GLY A 98 -33.28 36.02 30.02
CA GLY A 98 -32.62 35.39 28.87
C GLY A 98 -33.57 34.83 27.82
N THR A 99 -34.68 34.20 28.25
CA THR A 99 -35.66 33.57 27.35
C THR A 99 -36.58 34.58 26.67
N TYR A 100 -36.77 35.76 27.27
CA TYR A 100 -37.67 36.81 26.77
C TYR A 100 -37.52 37.08 25.27
N PHE A 101 -36.28 37.16 24.75
CA PHE A 101 -36.07 37.50 23.34
C PHE A 101 -36.60 36.43 22.36
N TYR A 102 -36.62 35.16 22.77
CA TYR A 102 -37.01 34.04 21.90
C TYR A 102 -38.51 33.71 21.95
N THR A 103 -39.23 34.24 22.95
CA THR A 103 -40.67 33.99 23.12
C THR A 103 -41.46 34.66 22.01
N ALA A 104 -42.30 33.88 21.30
CA ALA A 104 -43.16 34.39 20.24
C ALA A 104 -44.28 35.32 20.78
N PRO A 105 -44.71 36.35 20.03
CA PRO A 105 -45.73 37.31 20.45
C PRO A 105 -47.04 36.66 20.93
N GLU A 106 -47.49 35.61 20.23
CA GLU A 106 -48.72 34.90 20.56
C GLU A 106 -48.64 34.12 21.89
N ILE A 107 -47.43 33.71 22.31
CA ILE A 107 -47.23 33.09 23.63
C ILE A 107 -47.32 34.17 24.72
N GLU A 108 -46.68 35.33 24.50
CA GLU A 108 -46.68 36.45 25.47
C GLU A 108 -48.07 37.06 25.66
N GLN A 109 -48.83 37.15 24.57
CA GLN A 109 -50.21 37.66 24.56
C GLN A 109 -51.24 36.64 25.06
N GLY A 110 -50.81 35.41 25.39
CA GLY A 110 -51.68 34.37 25.93
C GLY A 110 -52.74 33.89 24.94
N TRP A 111 -52.39 33.76 23.65
CA TRP A 111 -53.36 33.33 22.64
C TRP A 111 -53.88 31.91 22.95
N PRO A 112 -55.19 31.65 22.76
CA PRO A 112 -55.81 30.39 23.14
C PRO A 112 -55.40 29.21 22.25
N ARG A 113 -54.91 29.48 21.04
CA ARG A 113 -54.40 28.48 20.09
C ARG A 113 -53.03 28.93 19.59
N ILE A 114 -52.04 28.07 19.82
CA ILE A 114 -50.68 28.19 19.33
C ILE A 114 -50.34 26.91 18.54
N ASP A 115 -49.56 27.06 17.48
CA ASP A 115 -49.08 25.98 16.62
C ASP A 115 -47.55 25.91 16.64
N GLU A 116 -46.95 25.10 15.77
CA GLU A 116 -45.49 24.93 15.69
C GLU A 116 -44.73 26.18 15.25
N LYS A 117 -45.43 27.23 14.75
CA LYS A 117 -44.81 28.47 14.29
C LYS A 117 -44.24 29.32 15.42
N VAL A 118 -44.58 29.01 16.67
CA VAL A 118 -43.92 29.61 17.85
C VAL A 118 -42.43 29.27 17.87
N ASP A 119 -42.06 28.03 17.53
CA ASP A 119 -40.66 27.58 17.50
C ASP A 119 -39.91 28.21 16.32
N MET A 120 -40.63 28.50 15.22
CA MET A 120 -40.07 29.16 14.04
C MET A 120 -39.71 30.64 14.31
N TYR A 121 -40.45 31.31 15.20
CA TYR A 121 -40.08 32.64 15.70
C TYR A 121 -38.80 32.58 16.52
N SER A 122 -38.73 31.65 17.48
CA SER A 122 -37.55 31.42 18.30
C SER A 122 -36.33 31.05 17.45
N LEU A 123 -36.52 30.23 16.42
CA LEU A 123 -35.50 29.89 15.43
C LEU A 123 -34.98 31.13 14.70
N GLY A 124 -35.85 32.09 14.37
CA GLY A 124 -35.44 33.37 13.77
C GLY A 124 -34.45 34.14 14.64
N VAL A 125 -34.70 34.20 15.95
CA VAL A 125 -33.78 34.85 16.90
C VAL A 125 -32.45 34.10 16.99
N VAL A 126 -32.48 32.76 17.05
CA VAL A 126 -31.26 31.92 17.00
C VAL A 126 -30.48 32.15 15.71
N PHE A 127 -31.17 32.22 14.57
CA PHE A 127 -30.56 32.49 13.27
C PHE A 127 -29.87 33.86 13.27
N PHE A 128 -30.50 34.90 13.78
CA PHE A 128 -29.87 36.22 13.86
C PHE A 128 -28.57 36.18 14.70
N GLU A 129 -28.57 35.50 15.84
CA GLU A 129 -27.37 35.39 16.69
C GLU A 129 -26.24 34.55 16.05
N LEU A 130 -26.56 33.57 15.19
CA LEU A 130 -25.55 32.85 14.41
C LEU A 130 -24.81 33.76 13.42
N TRP A 131 -25.48 34.76 12.86
CA TRP A 131 -24.93 35.70 11.87
C TRP A 131 -24.41 37.01 12.48
N HIS A 132 -24.76 37.32 13.72
CA HIS A 132 -24.43 38.59 14.35
C HIS A 132 -23.82 38.37 15.75
N PRO A 133 -22.50 38.20 15.86
CA PRO A 133 -21.82 38.09 17.14
C PRO A 133 -21.86 39.42 17.89
N PHE A 134 -22.07 39.37 19.20
CA PHE A 134 -22.12 40.56 20.07
C PHE A 134 -20.82 40.73 20.83
N GLY A 135 -20.30 41.96 20.90
CA GLY A 135 -19.12 42.29 21.69
C GLY A 135 -19.40 42.36 23.19
N THR A 136 -20.61 42.76 23.61
CA THR A 136 -21.00 42.82 25.02
C THR A 136 -22.43 42.33 25.29
N ALA A 137 -22.70 41.90 26.53
CA ALA A 137 -24.05 41.51 26.95
C ALA A 137 -25.07 42.68 26.86
N MET A 138 -24.62 43.92 27.06
CA MET A 138 -25.46 45.11 26.94
C MET A 138 -25.82 45.40 25.48
N GLU A 139 -24.84 45.29 24.57
CA GLU A 139 -25.07 45.39 23.13
C GLU A 139 -26.07 44.33 22.65
N ARG A 140 -25.87 43.07 23.06
CA ARG A 140 -26.82 41.98 22.79
C ARG A 140 -28.23 42.32 23.25
N HIS A 141 -28.38 42.84 24.46
CA HIS A 141 -29.68 43.21 25.01
C HIS A 141 -30.35 44.32 24.18
N ILE A 142 -29.61 45.37 23.82
CA ILE A 142 -30.14 46.49 23.02
C ILE A 142 -30.60 46.00 21.65
N ILE A 143 -29.73 45.30 20.93
CA ILE A 143 -30.01 44.85 19.56
C ILE A 143 -31.18 43.85 19.53
N LEU A 144 -31.21 42.87 20.43
CA LEU A 144 -32.33 41.92 20.49
C LEU A 144 -33.63 42.58 20.97
N SER A 145 -33.56 43.64 21.80
CA SER A 145 -34.73 44.42 22.18
C SER A 145 -35.29 45.20 21.00
N ASP A 146 -34.44 45.83 20.19
CA ASP A 146 -34.85 46.54 18.97
C ASP A 146 -35.44 45.58 17.93
N LEU A 147 -34.80 44.42 17.75
CA LEU A 147 -35.30 43.36 16.86
C LEU A 147 -36.70 42.89 17.28
N LYS A 148 -36.92 42.64 18.58
CA LYS A 148 -38.19 42.14 19.08
C LYS A 148 -39.30 43.21 19.14
N LEU A 149 -39.00 44.39 19.69
CA LEU A 149 -40.00 45.42 19.97
C LEU A 149 -40.31 46.29 18.74
N LYS A 150 -39.32 46.53 17.89
CA LYS A 150 -39.44 47.42 16.72
C LYS A 150 -39.40 46.68 15.39
N GLY A 151 -38.92 45.43 15.37
CA GLY A 151 -38.66 44.70 14.12
C GLY A 151 -37.46 45.29 13.34
N GLU A 152 -36.62 46.09 14.01
CA GLU A 152 -35.51 46.79 13.39
C GLU A 152 -34.26 45.91 13.39
N LEU A 153 -33.67 45.75 12.19
CA LEU A 153 -32.39 45.07 12.00
C LEU A 153 -31.28 46.11 11.85
N PRO A 154 -30.04 45.85 12.33
CA PRO A 154 -28.91 46.74 12.08
C PRO A 154 -28.72 47.00 10.58
N SER A 155 -28.68 48.28 10.17
CA SER A 155 -28.64 48.67 8.75
C SER A 155 -27.42 48.12 8.02
N GLU A 156 -26.27 48.06 8.69
CA GLU A 156 -25.03 47.46 8.17
C GLU A 156 -25.20 45.96 7.90
N TRP A 157 -25.87 45.23 8.80
CA TRP A 157 -26.13 43.79 8.65
C TRP A 157 -27.10 43.50 7.50
N VAL A 158 -28.14 44.33 7.32
CA VAL A 158 -29.08 44.21 6.20
C VAL A 158 -28.39 44.48 4.86
N ALA A 159 -27.43 45.42 4.82
CA ALA A 159 -26.66 45.71 3.62
C ALA A 159 -25.69 44.57 3.26
N GLU A 160 -25.12 43.89 4.26
CA GLU A 160 -24.21 42.77 4.07
C GLU A 160 -24.93 41.45 3.73
N PHE A 161 -26.12 41.22 4.30
CA PHE A 161 -26.85 39.95 4.23
C PHE A 161 -28.33 40.11 3.82
N PRO A 162 -28.62 40.56 2.58
CA PRO A 162 -29.99 40.88 2.16
C PRO A 162 -30.93 39.67 2.11
N GLU A 163 -30.43 38.49 1.73
CA GLU A 163 -31.23 37.26 1.64
C GLU A 163 -31.56 36.69 3.03
N GLN A 164 -30.58 36.71 3.94
CA GLN A 164 -30.72 36.34 5.34
C GLN A 164 -31.67 37.30 6.06
N ALA A 165 -31.60 38.59 5.77
CA ALA A 165 -32.55 39.57 6.29
C ALA A 165 -33.98 39.30 5.80
N SER A 166 -34.17 38.88 4.56
CA SER A 166 -35.48 38.47 4.05
C SER A 166 -35.99 37.25 4.81
N LEU A 167 -35.17 36.21 4.97
CA LEU A 167 -35.53 34.99 5.70
C LEU A 167 -35.87 35.29 7.17
N LEU A 168 -35.06 36.12 7.84
CA LEU A 168 -35.25 36.49 9.23
C LEU A 168 -36.56 37.25 9.45
N ARG A 169 -36.93 38.17 8.55
CA ARG A 169 -38.23 38.85 8.59
C ARG A 169 -39.40 37.89 8.46
N CYS A 170 -39.28 36.86 7.61
CA CYS A 170 -40.31 35.82 7.48
C CYS A 170 -40.42 35.00 8.77
N LEU A 171 -39.30 34.56 9.36
CA LEU A 171 -39.30 33.77 10.59
C LEU A 171 -39.84 34.55 11.80
N MET A 172 -39.54 35.84 11.89
CA MET A 172 -39.94 36.71 13.01
C MET A 172 -41.21 37.54 12.74
N SER A 173 -42.05 37.14 11.77
CA SER A 173 -43.32 37.84 11.53
C SER A 173 -44.20 37.84 12.79
N GLN A 174 -44.90 38.96 13.03
CA GLN A 174 -45.86 39.06 14.14
C GLN A 174 -47.04 38.11 13.96
N SER A 175 -47.43 37.82 12.72
CA SER A 175 -48.46 36.82 12.42
C SER A 175 -47.83 35.44 12.24
N PRO A 176 -48.26 34.41 13.00
CA PRO A 176 -47.77 33.03 12.84
C PRO A 176 -48.02 32.45 11.44
N SER A 177 -49.09 32.89 10.77
CA SER A 177 -49.46 32.44 9.42
C SER A 177 -48.41 32.76 8.36
N ASP A 178 -47.65 33.83 8.57
CA ASP A 178 -46.69 34.35 7.60
C ASP A 178 -45.31 33.72 7.76
N ARG A 179 -45.10 32.95 8.84
CA ARG A 179 -43.86 32.20 9.09
C ARG A 179 -43.91 30.88 8.33
N PRO A 180 -42.83 30.44 7.66
CA PRO A 180 -42.78 29.10 7.06
C PRO A 180 -42.75 28.03 8.16
N SER A 181 -43.25 26.83 7.86
CA SER A 181 -42.96 25.64 8.67
C SER A 181 -41.51 25.17 8.46
N ALA A 182 -40.97 24.38 9.38
CA ALA A 182 -39.63 23.80 9.23
C ALA A 182 -39.50 22.94 7.96
N MET A 183 -40.56 22.23 7.57
CA MET A 183 -40.60 21.42 6.35
C MET A 183 -40.59 22.28 5.08
N GLU A 184 -41.41 23.35 5.03
CA GLU A 184 -41.41 24.31 3.92
C GLU A 184 -40.06 25.00 3.79
N LEU A 185 -39.40 25.30 4.92
CA LEU A 185 -38.08 25.92 4.93
C LEU A 185 -37.00 25.00 4.30
N LEU A 186 -37.02 23.70 4.59
CA LEU A 186 -36.07 22.73 3.98
C LEU A 186 -36.29 22.48 2.47
N GLN A 187 -37.45 22.89 1.94
CA GLN A 187 -37.78 22.76 0.51
C GLN A 187 -37.40 24.00 -0.31
N ASN A 188 -37.06 25.12 0.35
CA ASN A 188 -36.63 26.37 -0.28
C ASN A 188 -35.11 26.39 -0.53
N ALA A 189 -34.62 27.45 -1.19
CA ALA A 189 -33.20 27.63 -1.50
C ALA A 189 -32.28 27.69 -0.25
N PHE A 190 -32.83 28.08 0.90
CA PHE A 190 -32.11 28.19 2.16
C PHE A 190 -32.83 27.40 3.27
N PRO A 191 -32.12 26.53 4.02
CA PRO A 191 -30.67 26.26 3.95
C PRO A 191 -30.27 25.33 2.79
N PRO A 192 -29.08 25.52 2.16
CA PRO A 192 -28.63 24.70 1.03
C PRO A 192 -28.47 23.21 1.41
N ARG A 193 -28.60 22.32 0.42
CA ARG A 193 -28.27 20.89 0.59
C ARG A 193 -26.76 20.70 0.57
N MET A 194 -26.21 20.01 1.55
CA MET A 194 -24.76 19.77 1.64
C MET A 194 -24.37 18.58 0.76
N GLU A 195 -23.29 18.71 -0.02
CA GLU A 195 -22.83 17.69 -1.00
C GLU A 195 -22.58 16.30 -0.36
N TYR A 196 -22.19 16.27 0.90
CA TYR A 196 -21.93 15.03 1.66
C TYR A 196 -23.18 14.16 1.86
N GLU A 197 -24.36 14.75 2.04
CA GLU A 197 -25.61 14.00 2.21
C GLU A 197 -26.05 13.29 0.92
N LEU A 198 -25.77 13.90 -0.25
CA LEU A 198 -26.05 13.28 -1.55
C LEU A 198 -25.16 12.05 -1.78
N LEU A 199 -23.87 12.17 -1.44
CA LEU A 199 -22.91 11.07 -1.55
C LEU A 199 -23.32 9.88 -0.68
N ASP A 200 -23.69 10.13 0.57
CA ASP A 200 -24.13 9.08 1.50
C ASP A 200 -25.39 8.36 1.01
N ASN A 201 -26.33 9.09 0.39
CA ASN A 201 -27.52 8.50 -0.19
C ASN A 201 -27.19 7.60 -1.40
N ILE A 202 -26.25 8.01 -2.25
CA ILE A 202 -25.78 7.19 -3.38
C ILE A 202 -25.10 5.91 -2.86
N LEU A 203 -24.19 6.03 -1.88
CA LEU A 203 -23.50 4.89 -1.28
C LEU A 203 -24.48 3.91 -0.60
N ARG A 204 -25.52 4.41 0.08
CA ARG A 204 -26.57 3.57 0.67
C ARG A 204 -27.38 2.84 -0.40
N THR A 205 -27.72 3.51 -1.49
CA THR A 205 -28.45 2.89 -2.61
C THR A 205 -27.62 1.75 -3.22
N MET A 206 -26.33 1.97 -3.47
CA MET A 206 -25.41 0.93 -3.98
C MET A 206 -25.30 -0.30 -3.06
N GLN A 207 -25.47 -0.15 -1.74
CA GLN A 207 -25.38 -1.26 -0.79
C GLN A 207 -26.70 -2.05 -0.61
N THR A 208 -27.84 -1.46 -0.97
CA THR A 208 -29.17 -1.97 -0.57
C THR A 208 -30.05 -2.39 -1.74
N SER A 209 -29.81 -1.91 -2.96
CA SER A 209 -30.64 -2.24 -4.11
C SER A 209 -30.15 -3.49 -4.85
N GLU A 210 -31.07 -4.41 -5.19
CA GLU A 210 -30.85 -5.47 -6.20
C GLU A 210 -30.63 -4.88 -7.61
N ASP A 211 -30.98 -3.60 -7.81
CA ASP A 211 -30.80 -2.84 -9.03
C ASP A 211 -29.34 -2.39 -9.20
N THR A 212 -28.56 -3.15 -9.99
CA THR A 212 -27.17 -2.82 -10.37
C THR A 212 -27.07 -1.62 -11.33
N SER A 213 -28.19 -1.04 -11.78
CA SER A 213 -28.19 0.05 -12.75
C SER A 213 -27.57 1.34 -12.23
N VAL A 214 -27.74 1.67 -10.94
CA VAL A 214 -27.11 2.83 -10.30
C VAL A 214 -25.61 2.61 -10.17
N TYR A 215 -25.22 1.41 -9.73
CA TYR A 215 -23.82 1.02 -9.62
C TYR A 215 -23.11 1.08 -11.00
N GLY A 216 -23.72 0.53 -12.04
CA GLY A 216 -23.20 0.57 -13.42
C GLY A 216 -22.98 1.99 -13.91
N LYS A 217 -23.97 2.89 -13.73
CA LYS A 217 -23.83 4.31 -14.11
C LYS A 217 -22.68 5.01 -13.38
N VAL A 218 -22.44 4.68 -12.10
CA VAL A 218 -21.32 5.24 -11.34
C VAL A 218 -19.98 4.70 -11.88
N VAL A 219 -19.89 3.40 -12.16
CA VAL A 219 -18.69 2.80 -12.76
C VAL A 219 -18.42 3.39 -14.14
N ASP A 220 -19.43 3.51 -15.00
CA ASP A 220 -19.31 4.12 -16.33
C ASP A 220 -18.81 5.58 -16.22
N ALA A 221 -19.34 6.35 -15.27
CA ALA A 221 -18.90 7.72 -15.03
C ALA A 221 -17.45 7.80 -14.51
N ILE A 222 -16.95 6.80 -13.77
CA ILE A 222 -15.55 6.72 -13.35
C ILE A 222 -14.61 6.49 -14.55
N PHE A 223 -15.06 5.71 -15.53
CA PHE A 223 -14.30 5.34 -16.73
C PHE A 223 -14.53 6.27 -17.94
N ASP A 224 -15.32 7.33 -17.80
CA ASP A 224 -15.56 8.31 -18.85
C ASP A 224 -14.27 9.07 -19.22
N GLU A 225 -13.76 8.82 -20.42
CA GLU A 225 -12.48 9.38 -20.90
C GLU A 225 -12.51 10.91 -21.03
N GLU A 226 -13.65 11.50 -21.40
CA GLU A 226 -13.80 12.95 -21.57
C GLU A 226 -13.76 13.68 -20.21
N MET A 227 -14.43 13.12 -19.19
CA MET A 227 -14.35 13.59 -17.80
C MET A 227 -12.94 13.46 -17.21
N LEU A 228 -12.24 12.34 -17.47
CA LEU A 228 -10.88 12.14 -16.99
C LEU A 228 -9.89 13.10 -17.66
N ALA A 229 -10.05 13.35 -18.97
CA ALA A 229 -9.21 14.28 -19.71
C ALA A 229 -9.35 15.73 -19.21
N THR A 230 -10.58 16.18 -18.94
CA THR A 230 -10.84 17.54 -18.40
C THR A 230 -10.29 17.72 -16.99
N LYS A 231 -10.37 16.70 -16.13
CA LYS A 231 -9.76 16.71 -14.78
C LYS A 231 -8.23 16.86 -14.81
N ASN A 232 -7.57 16.19 -15.75
CA ASN A 232 -6.11 16.30 -15.92
C ASN A 232 -5.68 17.71 -16.35
N HIS A 233 -6.47 18.39 -17.19
CA HIS A 233 -6.19 19.76 -17.60
C HIS A 233 -6.26 20.76 -16.44
N HIS A 234 -7.23 20.61 -15.53
CA HIS A 234 -7.36 21.49 -14.36
C HIS A 234 -6.23 21.27 -13.31
N GLN A 235 -5.75 20.04 -13.12
CA GLN A 235 -4.62 19.78 -12.21
C GLN A 235 -3.26 20.25 -12.77
N SER A 236 -3.14 20.35 -14.09
CA SER A 236 -1.93 20.81 -14.78
C SER A 236 -1.68 22.32 -14.64
N ALA A 237 -2.73 23.11 -14.40
CA ALA A 237 -2.63 24.58 -14.28
C ALA A 237 -1.99 25.06 -12.96
N GLY A 238 -1.91 24.20 -11.94
CA GLY A 238 -1.35 24.54 -10.61
C GLY A 238 0.03 23.94 -10.31
N ARG A 239 0.59 23.11 -11.21
CA ARG A 239 1.96 22.57 -11.05
C ARG A 239 2.90 23.36 -11.93
N LEU A 240 3.87 24.06 -11.32
CA LEU A 240 5.08 24.49 -12.03
C LEU A 240 5.60 23.27 -12.81
N ARG A 241 5.75 23.44 -14.13
CA ARG A 241 6.36 22.45 -15.04
C ARG A 241 7.67 21.95 -14.44
N MET A 242 7.62 20.81 -13.75
CA MET A 242 8.79 19.96 -13.68
C MET A 242 8.97 19.36 -15.07
N VAL A 243 10.21 19.49 -15.54
CA VAL A 243 10.80 18.97 -16.78
C VAL A 243 10.00 17.82 -17.38
N HIS A 244 9.65 17.96 -18.66
CA HIS A 244 9.17 16.90 -19.54
C HIS A 244 9.86 15.57 -19.17
N HIS A 245 9.17 14.70 -18.43
CA HIS A 245 9.43 13.27 -18.53
C HIS A 245 8.82 12.88 -19.87
N ASP A 246 9.68 12.76 -20.87
CA ASP A 246 9.32 12.15 -22.14
C ASP A 246 8.55 10.86 -21.87
N THR A 247 7.36 10.82 -22.46
CA THR A 247 6.53 9.64 -22.67
C THR A 247 7.30 8.61 -23.50
N SER A 248 8.23 7.92 -22.86
CA SER A 248 8.58 6.58 -23.26
C SER A 248 7.89 5.64 -22.27
N SER A 249 7.00 4.79 -22.78
CA SER A 249 6.49 3.63 -22.03
C SER A 249 7.62 2.63 -21.68
N ILE A 250 8.84 2.94 -22.13
CA ILE A 250 10.09 2.26 -21.86
C ILE A 250 10.66 2.82 -20.56
N GLN A 251 10.51 2.05 -19.48
CA GLN A 251 10.97 2.47 -18.15
C GLN A 251 12.49 2.37 -17.96
N PHE A 252 13.19 1.64 -18.84
CA PHE A 252 14.58 1.23 -18.64
C PHE A 252 15.36 1.23 -19.95
N ALA A 253 16.64 1.55 -19.89
CA ALA A 253 17.52 1.46 -21.05
C ALA A 253 17.78 -0.01 -21.44
N ASP A 254 18.24 -0.27 -22.66
CA ASP A 254 18.54 -1.62 -23.15
C ASP A 254 19.48 -2.38 -22.19
N LEU A 255 20.51 -1.70 -21.68
CA LEU A 255 21.49 -2.25 -20.74
C LEU A 255 20.88 -2.72 -19.40
N ASP A 256 19.89 -1.99 -18.88
CA ASP A 256 19.19 -2.35 -17.64
C ASP A 256 18.29 -3.58 -17.83
N THR A 257 17.78 -3.77 -19.05
CA THR A 257 16.94 -4.90 -19.41
C THR A 257 17.79 -6.17 -19.56
N GLU A 258 18.96 -6.08 -20.21
CA GLU A 258 19.90 -7.20 -20.31
C GLU A 258 20.40 -7.68 -18.94
N LEU A 259 20.71 -6.76 -18.01
CA LEU A 259 21.12 -7.12 -16.65
C LEU A 259 20.00 -7.85 -15.90
N ARG A 260 18.76 -7.42 -16.06
CA ARG A 260 17.59 -8.10 -15.48
C ARG A 260 17.43 -9.52 -16.01
N ASP A 261 17.49 -9.68 -17.33
CA ASP A 261 17.37 -10.99 -17.96
C ASP A 261 18.50 -11.91 -17.50
N TYR A 262 19.73 -11.39 -17.38
CA TYR A 262 20.87 -12.12 -16.85
C TYR A 262 20.64 -12.59 -15.40
N VAL A 263 20.22 -11.68 -14.50
CA VAL A 263 19.95 -12.03 -13.10
C VAL A 263 18.83 -13.06 -12.99
N ALA A 264 17.76 -12.91 -13.79
CA ALA A 264 16.66 -13.85 -13.83
C ALA A 264 17.08 -15.23 -14.36
N GLU A 265 17.90 -15.30 -15.42
CA GLU A 265 18.38 -16.57 -15.98
C GLU A 265 19.32 -17.29 -15.02
N VAL A 266 20.31 -16.61 -14.44
CA VAL A 266 21.21 -17.22 -13.44
C VAL A 266 20.42 -17.75 -12.25
N SER A 267 19.44 -16.98 -11.75
CA SER A 267 18.58 -17.43 -10.66
C SER A 267 17.78 -18.68 -11.05
N ARG A 268 17.21 -18.70 -12.27
CA ARG A 268 16.47 -19.84 -12.83
C ARG A 268 17.34 -21.08 -12.97
N GLU A 269 18.58 -20.93 -13.45
CA GLU A 269 19.55 -22.03 -13.55
C GLU A 269 19.86 -22.64 -12.20
N VAL A 270 20.13 -21.81 -11.18
CA VAL A 270 20.41 -22.29 -9.81
C VAL A 270 19.18 -22.98 -9.22
N PHE A 271 17.98 -22.44 -9.38
CA PHE A 271 16.76 -23.10 -8.92
C PHE A 271 16.57 -24.49 -9.56
N LYS A 272 16.79 -24.59 -10.88
CA LYS A 272 16.75 -25.88 -11.61
C LYS A 272 17.84 -26.84 -11.13
N GLN A 273 19.05 -26.34 -10.83
CA GLN A 273 20.15 -27.13 -10.27
C GLN A 273 19.75 -27.77 -8.93
N HIS A 274 18.96 -27.05 -8.12
CA HIS A 274 18.37 -27.56 -6.88
C HIS A 274 17.07 -28.37 -7.08
N CYS A 275 16.78 -28.79 -8.31
CA CYS A 275 15.65 -29.62 -8.70
C CYS A 275 14.27 -29.01 -8.42
N ALA A 276 14.16 -27.68 -8.37
CA ALA A 276 12.88 -27.00 -8.27
C ALA A 276 12.15 -26.96 -9.63
N LYS A 277 10.83 -27.14 -9.59
CA LYS A 277 9.97 -27.02 -10.78
C LYS A 277 9.45 -25.60 -10.90
N HIS A 278 9.40 -25.07 -12.11
CA HIS A 278 8.72 -23.80 -12.38
C HIS A 278 7.22 -23.95 -12.13
N LEU A 279 6.64 -23.03 -11.35
CA LEU A 279 5.20 -22.96 -11.14
C LEU A 279 4.73 -21.51 -11.25
N GLU A 280 4.30 -21.17 -12.46
CA GLU A 280 3.82 -19.84 -12.83
C GLU A 280 2.58 -19.46 -12.02
N ILE A 281 2.55 -18.21 -11.54
CA ILE A 281 1.44 -17.64 -10.80
C ILE A 281 0.80 -16.52 -11.60
N VAL A 282 -0.53 -16.50 -11.62
CA VAL A 282 -1.29 -15.40 -12.22
C VAL A 282 -1.09 -14.14 -11.36
N PRO A 283 -0.60 -13.02 -11.93
CA PRO A 283 -0.24 -11.82 -11.16
C PRO A 283 -1.45 -11.03 -10.62
N MET A 284 -2.66 -11.43 -10.97
CA MET A 284 -3.93 -10.77 -10.63
C MET A 284 -4.99 -11.81 -10.29
N HIS A 285 -5.83 -11.49 -9.32
CA HIS A 285 -6.97 -12.33 -8.93
C HIS A 285 -8.17 -11.49 -8.51
N LEU A 286 -9.36 -12.10 -8.50
CA LEU A 286 -10.56 -11.44 -7.99
C LEU A 286 -10.47 -11.34 -6.45
N LEU A 287 -10.93 -10.21 -5.90
CA LEU A 287 -10.82 -9.94 -4.47
C LEU A 287 -11.54 -10.98 -3.58
N ASP A 288 -12.56 -11.66 -4.12
CA ASP A 288 -13.37 -12.63 -3.36
C ASP A 288 -12.73 -14.02 -3.26
N ASP A 289 -11.67 -14.31 -4.04
CA ASP A 289 -11.09 -15.66 -4.14
C ASP A 289 -10.06 -15.99 -3.04
N CYS A 290 -9.59 -15.00 -2.27
CA CYS A 290 -8.52 -15.16 -1.28
C CYS A 290 -8.92 -14.72 0.14
N PRO A 291 -8.39 -15.38 1.19
CA PRO A 291 -8.57 -14.93 2.55
C PRO A 291 -8.03 -13.50 2.72
N LYS A 292 -8.82 -12.61 3.35
CA LYS A 292 -8.47 -11.21 3.55
C LYS A 292 -7.26 -11.08 4.50
N PHE A 293 -6.06 -10.94 3.94
CA PHE A 293 -4.90 -10.44 4.69
C PHE A 293 -4.88 -8.92 4.56
N SER A 294 -4.85 -8.21 5.70
CA SER A 294 -4.83 -6.74 5.72
C SER A 294 -3.47 -6.21 5.26
N ARG A 295 -3.24 -6.19 3.94
CA ARG A 295 -2.04 -5.60 3.34
C ARG A 295 -2.40 -4.39 2.48
N SER A 296 -1.44 -3.50 2.29
CA SER A 296 -1.53 -2.37 1.37
C SER A 296 -1.41 -2.83 -0.09
N THR A 297 -2.36 -3.64 -0.53
CA THR A 297 -2.41 -4.19 -1.89
C THR A 297 -2.88 -3.15 -2.89
N VAL A 298 -2.56 -3.40 -4.17
CA VAL A 298 -3.07 -2.60 -5.27
C VAL A 298 -4.39 -3.23 -5.71
N LYS A 299 -5.44 -2.42 -5.67
CA LYS A 299 -6.80 -2.81 -6.08
C LYS A 299 -7.17 -2.06 -7.33
N LEU A 300 -7.66 -2.79 -8.32
CA LEU A 300 -8.05 -2.26 -9.63
C LEU A 300 -9.55 -2.52 -9.81
N LEU A 301 -10.29 -1.48 -10.15
CA LEU A 301 -11.68 -1.64 -10.56
C LEU A 301 -11.70 -1.96 -12.06
N THR A 302 -12.49 -2.95 -12.46
CA THR A 302 -12.72 -3.25 -13.88
C THR A 302 -13.93 -2.45 -14.39
N HIS A 303 -14.05 -2.31 -15.71
CA HIS A 303 -15.23 -1.71 -16.33
C HIS A 303 -16.53 -2.51 -16.04
N GLY A 304 -16.40 -3.80 -15.70
CA GLY A 304 -17.52 -4.64 -15.28
C GLY A 304 -17.97 -4.41 -13.84
N GLY A 305 -17.21 -3.63 -13.05
CA GLY A 305 -17.46 -3.43 -11.62
C GLY A 305 -16.69 -4.37 -10.68
N ASP A 306 -16.04 -5.40 -11.23
CA ASP A 306 -15.27 -6.33 -10.42
C ASP A 306 -13.99 -5.67 -9.87
N MET A 307 -13.63 -6.02 -8.65
CA MET A 307 -12.40 -5.57 -8.02
C MET A 307 -11.32 -6.64 -8.15
N LEU A 308 -10.24 -6.31 -8.86
CA LEU A 308 -9.05 -7.13 -8.99
C LEU A 308 -7.99 -6.71 -7.97
N GLU A 309 -7.22 -7.68 -7.49
CA GLU A 309 -6.08 -7.46 -6.62
C GLU A 309 -4.79 -7.94 -7.31
N LEU A 310 -3.81 -7.05 -7.41
CA LEU A 310 -2.47 -7.41 -7.90
C LEU A 310 -1.70 -8.16 -6.80
N CYS A 311 -0.96 -9.19 -7.20
CA CYS A 311 -0.18 -9.99 -6.27
C CYS A 311 0.83 -9.15 -5.49
N HIS A 312 0.62 -9.10 -4.16
CA HIS A 312 1.58 -8.54 -3.22
C HIS A 312 2.72 -9.53 -2.93
N GLU A 313 2.49 -10.84 -3.01
CA GLU A 313 3.56 -11.84 -2.88
C GLU A 313 3.24 -13.06 -3.72
N LEU A 314 4.26 -13.86 -4.02
CA LEU A 314 4.14 -15.08 -4.80
C LEU A 314 3.87 -16.31 -3.92
N ARG A 315 4.00 -16.21 -2.60
CA ARG A 315 3.81 -17.34 -1.68
C ARG A 315 2.34 -17.66 -1.40
N LEU A 316 1.49 -16.64 -1.23
CA LEU A 316 0.09 -16.86 -0.87
C LEU A 316 -0.69 -17.62 -1.97
N PRO A 317 -0.60 -17.24 -3.27
CA PRO A 317 -1.28 -17.99 -4.34
C PRO A 317 -0.77 -19.43 -4.45
N PHE A 318 0.53 -19.64 -4.18
CA PHE A 318 1.11 -20.97 -4.15
C PHE A 318 0.55 -21.83 -3.02
N VAL A 319 0.40 -21.28 -1.82
CA VAL A 319 -0.22 -22.00 -0.71
C VAL A 319 -1.67 -22.37 -1.04
N SER A 320 -2.45 -21.45 -1.62
CA SER A 320 -3.81 -21.77 -2.12
C SER A 320 -3.79 -22.95 -3.09
N TRP A 321 -2.85 -22.97 -4.04
CA TRP A 321 -2.70 -24.07 -4.98
C TRP A 321 -2.32 -25.40 -4.30
N ILE A 322 -1.40 -25.38 -3.33
CA ILE A 322 -1.00 -26.57 -2.56
C ILE A 322 -2.19 -27.16 -1.81
N VAL A 323 -3.00 -26.32 -1.16
CA VAL A 323 -4.21 -26.72 -0.44
C VAL A 323 -5.24 -27.31 -1.42
N ALA A 324 -5.56 -26.60 -2.50
CA ALA A 324 -6.55 -27.05 -3.48
C ALA A 324 -6.17 -28.38 -4.13
N ASN A 325 -4.87 -28.64 -4.31
CA ASN A 325 -4.36 -29.86 -4.95
C ASN A 325 -3.89 -30.94 -3.95
N GLN A 326 -4.04 -30.70 -2.64
CA GLN A 326 -3.65 -31.63 -1.56
C GLN A 326 -2.23 -32.19 -1.74
N LYS A 327 -1.26 -31.30 -2.02
CA LYS A 327 0.15 -31.69 -2.24
C LYS A 327 0.92 -31.79 -0.93
N PHE A 328 1.50 -32.96 -0.64
CA PHE A 328 2.31 -33.20 0.56
C PHE A 328 3.82 -33.04 0.37
N SER A 329 4.28 -33.05 -0.88
CA SER A 329 5.69 -32.89 -1.24
C SER A 329 5.78 -32.15 -2.55
N PHE A 330 6.46 -31.01 -2.56
CA PHE A 330 6.68 -30.22 -3.78
C PHE A 330 7.87 -29.28 -3.59
N LYS A 331 8.67 -29.09 -4.64
CA LYS A 331 9.75 -28.09 -4.64
C LYS A 331 9.57 -27.21 -5.86
N ARG A 332 9.43 -25.91 -5.65
CA ARG A 332 9.13 -24.97 -6.72
C ARG A 332 10.07 -23.77 -6.74
N TYR A 333 10.10 -23.12 -7.89
CA TYR A 333 10.54 -21.75 -8.01
C TYR A 333 9.58 -20.95 -8.87
N GLU A 334 9.57 -19.64 -8.66
CA GLU A 334 8.82 -18.67 -9.45
C GLU A 334 9.58 -17.35 -9.52
N ILE A 335 9.70 -16.74 -10.71
CA ILE A 335 10.31 -15.42 -10.88
C ILE A 335 9.27 -14.53 -11.56
N SER A 336 8.71 -13.60 -10.80
CA SER A 336 7.60 -12.77 -11.24
C SER A 336 7.62 -11.39 -10.57
N TYR A 337 6.88 -10.45 -11.15
CA TYR A 337 6.73 -9.12 -10.59
C TYR A 337 5.67 -9.10 -9.48
N VAL A 338 6.00 -8.43 -8.38
CA VAL A 338 5.06 -8.12 -7.30
C VAL A 338 4.82 -6.63 -7.22
N TYR A 339 3.62 -6.27 -6.75
CA TYR A 339 3.13 -4.89 -6.79
C TYR A 339 2.89 -4.34 -5.38
N ARG A 340 3.21 -3.07 -5.18
CA ARG A 340 2.98 -2.35 -3.92
C ARG A 340 2.24 -1.05 -4.22
N ARG A 341 1.31 -0.70 -3.35
CA ARG A 341 0.60 0.58 -3.42
C ARG A 341 1.60 1.74 -3.26
N ALA A 342 1.59 2.68 -4.21
CA ALA A 342 2.37 3.91 -4.10
C ALA A 342 1.70 4.92 -3.15
N ILE A 343 2.51 5.85 -2.62
CA ILE A 343 2.01 6.96 -1.81
C ILE A 343 1.54 8.07 -2.74
N GLY A 344 0.31 8.56 -2.55
CA GLY A 344 -0.25 9.65 -3.36
C GLY A 344 -0.76 9.22 -4.74
N HIS A 345 -0.64 10.10 -5.73
CA HIS A 345 -1.14 9.91 -7.10
C HIS A 345 -0.03 9.43 -8.05
N SER A 346 0.46 8.21 -7.84
CA SER A 346 1.51 7.60 -8.65
C SER A 346 1.15 6.16 -9.03
N PRO A 347 1.66 5.64 -10.16
CA PRO A 347 1.45 4.24 -10.53
C PRO A 347 2.02 3.29 -9.45
N PRO A 348 1.51 2.06 -9.35
CA PRO A 348 2.05 1.07 -8.41
C PRO A 348 3.54 0.84 -8.57
N ASN A 349 4.23 0.65 -7.44
CA ASN A 349 5.62 0.22 -7.46
C ASN A 349 5.69 -1.26 -7.84
N ARG A 350 6.61 -1.60 -8.74
CA ARG A 350 6.83 -2.94 -9.25
C ARG A 350 8.21 -3.43 -8.84
N TYR A 351 8.30 -4.64 -8.30
CA TYR A 351 9.55 -5.25 -7.87
C TYR A 351 9.69 -6.66 -8.45
N LEU A 352 10.86 -6.97 -9.03
CA LEU A 352 11.15 -8.32 -9.49
C LEU A 352 11.50 -9.20 -8.28
N GLN A 353 10.73 -10.28 -8.08
CA GLN A 353 10.88 -11.21 -6.97
C GLN A 353 11.12 -12.63 -7.49
N GLY A 354 12.06 -13.34 -6.86
CA GLY A 354 12.27 -14.77 -7.09
C GLY A 354 11.92 -15.56 -5.84
N ASP A 355 10.97 -16.47 -5.90
CA ASP A 355 10.58 -17.34 -4.80
C ASP A 355 11.10 -18.76 -5.02
N PHE A 356 11.55 -19.40 -3.95
CA PHE A 356 11.85 -20.83 -3.90
C PHE A 356 11.24 -21.43 -2.65
N ASP A 357 10.49 -22.52 -2.82
CA ASP A 357 9.70 -23.11 -1.75
C ASP A 357 9.82 -24.64 -1.76
N ILE A 358 9.90 -25.23 -0.57
CA ILE A 358 9.88 -26.66 -0.30
C ILE A 358 8.68 -26.98 0.59
N ILE A 359 7.80 -27.84 0.10
CA ILE A 359 6.69 -28.45 0.83
C ILE A 359 7.08 -29.88 1.20
N GLY A 360 6.90 -30.24 2.46
CA GLY A 360 7.28 -31.52 3.05
C GLY A 360 8.77 -31.60 3.41
N GLY A 361 9.17 -32.73 4.02
CA GLY A 361 10.57 -33.00 4.40
C GLY A 361 10.90 -32.79 5.88
N ALA A 362 12.19 -32.96 6.23
CA ALA A 362 12.69 -32.76 7.59
C ALA A 362 13.08 -31.29 7.80
N SER A 363 12.50 -30.65 8.83
CA SER A 363 12.53 -29.18 9.02
C SER A 363 13.91 -28.55 8.86
N ALA A 364 14.87 -28.86 9.74
CA ALA A 364 16.20 -28.24 9.70
C ALA A 364 16.99 -28.52 8.40
N LEU A 365 16.77 -29.68 7.77
CA LEU A 365 17.40 -30.02 6.50
C LEU A 365 16.84 -29.19 5.35
N THR A 366 15.51 -29.07 5.27
CA THR A 366 14.84 -28.25 4.24
C THR A 366 15.11 -26.76 4.44
N GLU A 367 15.21 -26.30 5.69
CA GLU A 367 15.62 -24.93 6.04
C GLU A 367 17.05 -24.64 5.57
N ALA A 368 17.97 -25.56 5.81
CA ALA A 368 19.33 -25.45 5.30
C ALA A 368 19.31 -25.37 3.77
N GLU A 369 18.56 -26.25 3.09
CA GLU A 369 18.48 -26.32 1.62
C GLU A 369 18.04 -25.00 1.00
N VAL A 370 17.01 -24.37 1.56
CA VAL A 370 16.55 -23.05 1.15
C VAL A 370 17.67 -22.00 1.29
N LEU A 371 18.38 -21.97 2.41
CA LEU A 371 19.52 -21.05 2.60
C LEU A 371 20.66 -21.33 1.61
N LYS A 372 20.93 -22.60 1.30
CA LYS A 372 21.95 -23.00 0.33
C LYS A 372 21.61 -22.51 -1.08
N VAL A 373 20.36 -22.71 -1.53
CA VAL A 373 19.88 -22.22 -2.82
C VAL A 373 20.06 -20.71 -2.91
N THR A 374 19.65 -19.97 -1.88
CA THR A 374 19.78 -18.51 -1.84
C THR A 374 21.24 -18.06 -1.92
N MET A 375 22.14 -18.72 -1.17
CA MET A 375 23.56 -18.39 -1.21
C MET A 375 24.25 -18.80 -2.52
N ASP A 376 23.82 -19.89 -3.15
CA ASP A 376 24.32 -20.29 -4.48
C ASP A 376 23.96 -19.27 -5.56
N ILE A 377 22.85 -18.56 -5.41
CA ILE A 377 22.49 -17.42 -6.28
C ILE A 377 23.38 -16.23 -5.94
N PHE A 378 23.45 -15.81 -4.68
CA PHE A 378 24.19 -14.60 -4.30
C PHE A 378 25.68 -14.70 -4.58
N THR A 379 26.28 -15.87 -4.43
CA THR A 379 27.71 -16.08 -4.75
C THR A 379 28.04 -15.96 -6.24
N ARG A 380 27.03 -15.91 -7.14
CA ARG A 380 27.24 -15.55 -8.56
C ARG A 380 27.42 -14.06 -8.79
N PHE A 381 26.90 -13.22 -7.89
CA PHE A 381 26.88 -11.76 -8.05
C PHE A 381 27.77 -11.03 -7.04
N PHE A 382 27.88 -11.57 -5.83
CA PHE A 382 28.57 -10.95 -4.71
C PHE A 382 29.61 -11.90 -4.12
N ASN A 383 30.62 -11.32 -3.47
CA ASN A 383 31.51 -12.12 -2.64
C ASN A 383 30.74 -12.68 -1.43
N SER A 384 30.89 -13.98 -1.17
CA SER A 384 30.28 -14.67 -0.02
C SER A 384 30.53 -13.99 1.32
N GLU A 385 31.69 -13.33 1.51
CA GLU A 385 32.06 -12.65 2.77
C GLU A 385 31.29 -11.35 3.01
N LEU A 386 30.58 -10.85 2.00
CA LEU A 386 29.73 -9.66 2.10
C LEU A 386 28.28 -10.02 2.45
N CYS A 387 27.87 -11.29 2.43
CA CYS A 387 26.49 -11.67 2.72
C CYS A 387 26.35 -12.06 4.20
N ASP A 388 25.58 -11.27 4.96
CA ASP A 388 25.28 -11.57 6.36
C ASP A 388 23.92 -12.26 6.48
N ILE A 389 23.89 -13.46 7.07
CA ILE A 389 22.68 -14.26 7.29
C ILE A 389 22.23 -14.05 8.74
N HIS A 390 21.09 -13.41 8.94
CA HIS A 390 20.49 -13.22 10.26
C HIS A 390 19.39 -14.25 10.48
N LEU A 391 19.52 -15.05 11.54
CA LEU A 391 18.59 -16.11 11.93
C LEU A 391 17.84 -15.73 13.21
N ASN A 392 16.56 -16.08 13.27
CA ASN A 392 15.79 -16.09 14.50
C ASN A 392 14.68 -17.16 14.44
N HIS A 393 13.97 -17.35 15.55
CA HIS A 393 12.91 -18.33 15.67
C HIS A 393 11.74 -17.74 16.48
N GLY A 394 10.48 -17.97 16.10
CA GLY A 394 9.33 -17.34 16.77
C GLY A 394 9.18 -17.70 18.25
N ASN A 395 9.33 -18.99 18.63
CA ASN A 395 9.38 -19.39 20.05
C ASN A 395 10.54 -18.75 20.84
N LEU A 396 11.70 -18.53 20.20
CA LEU A 396 12.81 -17.81 20.82
C LEU A 396 12.47 -16.33 21.02
N LEU A 397 11.90 -15.69 20.00
CA LEU A 397 11.46 -14.30 20.04
C LEU A 397 10.41 -14.07 21.13
N GLU A 398 9.43 -14.97 21.25
CA GLU A 398 8.41 -14.94 22.31
C GLU A 398 9.04 -15.01 23.70
N SER A 399 10.00 -15.90 23.88
CA SER A 399 10.73 -16.07 25.14
C SER A 399 11.57 -14.85 25.48
N ILE A 400 12.13 -14.17 24.47
CA ILE A 400 12.84 -12.90 24.62
C ILE A 400 11.87 -11.77 25.02
N TRP A 401 10.67 -11.70 24.44
CA TRP A 401 9.65 -10.73 24.87
C TRP A 401 9.24 -10.92 26.32
N ILE A 402 9.01 -12.16 26.73
CA ILE A 402 8.67 -12.49 28.12
C ILE A 402 9.84 -12.12 29.05
N TRP A 403 11.07 -12.52 28.69
CA TRP A 403 12.28 -12.23 29.48
C TRP A 403 12.56 -10.72 29.60
N ALA A 404 12.35 -9.96 28.52
CA ALA A 404 12.49 -8.51 28.53
C ALA A 404 11.35 -7.81 29.27
N GLY A 405 10.19 -8.44 29.43
CA GLY A 405 9.00 -7.87 30.05
C GLY A 405 8.20 -6.97 29.11
N ILE A 406 8.10 -7.35 27.83
CA ILE A 406 7.28 -6.67 26.82
C ILE A 406 5.88 -7.30 26.80
N THR A 407 4.85 -6.49 27.09
CA THR A 407 3.45 -6.93 27.05
C THR A 407 2.96 -7.11 25.61
N ALA A 408 1.96 -7.97 25.41
CA ALA A 408 1.44 -8.30 24.07
C ALA A 408 1.02 -7.07 23.25
N GLU A 409 0.41 -6.09 23.91
CA GLU A 409 -0.06 -4.83 23.30
C GLU A 409 1.07 -3.99 22.69
N HIS A 410 2.28 -4.07 23.25
CA HIS A 410 3.43 -3.30 22.77
C HIS A 410 4.28 -4.05 21.73
N ARG A 411 4.10 -5.37 21.57
CA ARG A 411 5.01 -6.22 20.76
C ARG A 411 5.12 -5.76 19.31
N GLN A 412 3.99 -5.42 18.67
CA GLN A 412 3.98 -5.00 17.28
C GLN A 412 4.77 -3.69 17.08
N LYS A 413 4.48 -2.66 17.89
CA LYS A 413 5.18 -1.37 17.80
C LYS A 413 6.67 -1.50 18.13
N VAL A 414 7.02 -2.35 19.10
CA VAL A 414 8.42 -2.63 19.44
C VAL A 414 9.11 -3.35 18.27
N ALA A 415 8.46 -4.34 17.64
CA ALA A 415 8.98 -5.01 16.47
C ALA A 415 9.23 -4.02 15.31
N GLU A 416 8.28 -3.14 15.01
CA GLU A 416 8.43 -2.08 13.98
C GLU A 416 9.66 -1.21 14.22
N LEU A 417 9.91 -0.79 15.47
CA LEU A 417 11.09 0.00 15.81
C LEU A 417 12.39 -0.81 15.68
N LEU A 418 12.39 -2.08 16.11
CA LEU A 418 13.57 -2.95 16.04
C LEU A 418 13.93 -3.34 14.60
N SER A 419 12.96 -3.43 13.69
CA SER A 419 13.18 -3.66 12.26
C SER A 419 14.10 -2.64 11.62
N MET A 420 14.18 -1.41 12.16
CA MET A 420 15.10 -0.37 11.68
C MET A 420 16.58 -0.71 11.89
N MET A 421 16.88 -1.71 12.73
CA MET A 421 18.25 -2.19 12.99
C MET A 421 18.54 -3.54 12.33
N ALA A 422 17.57 -4.16 11.66
CA ALA A 422 17.67 -5.54 11.20
C ALA A 422 18.80 -5.76 10.18
N SER A 423 19.07 -4.76 9.34
CA SER A 423 20.16 -4.76 8.36
C SER A 423 21.56 -4.57 8.95
N LEU A 424 21.67 -4.23 10.24
CA LEU A 424 22.94 -3.91 10.88
C LEU A 424 23.48 -5.14 11.60
N ARG A 425 24.74 -5.47 11.31
CA ARG A 425 25.45 -6.58 11.99
C ARG A 425 25.32 -6.45 13.51
N PRO A 426 25.01 -7.55 14.21
CA PRO A 426 25.08 -7.56 15.66
C PRO A 426 26.40 -6.98 16.18
N GLN A 427 26.31 -6.13 17.22
CA GLN A 427 27.46 -5.51 17.90
C GLN A 427 28.22 -4.42 17.13
N SER A 428 27.81 -4.07 15.89
CA SER A 428 28.46 -3.00 15.12
C SER A 428 28.29 -1.60 15.74
N SER A 429 29.18 -0.67 15.37
CA SER A 429 29.11 0.75 15.78
C SER A 429 27.80 1.40 15.34
N GLU A 430 27.37 1.10 14.12
CA GLU A 430 26.18 1.65 13.48
C GLU A 430 24.93 1.19 14.22
N ARG A 431 24.88 -0.09 14.61
CA ARG A 431 23.78 -0.65 15.40
C ARG A 431 23.67 0.01 16.77
N LYS A 432 24.81 0.29 17.41
CA LYS A 432 24.85 1.02 18.70
C LYS A 432 24.33 2.45 18.55
N LEU A 433 24.63 3.13 17.43
CA LEU A 433 24.11 4.47 17.14
C LEU A 433 22.60 4.44 16.90
N LYS A 434 22.10 3.51 16.07
CA LYS A 434 20.66 3.34 15.79
C LYS A 434 19.87 3.02 17.07
N TRP A 435 20.44 2.23 17.98
CA TRP A 435 19.84 1.92 19.27
C TRP A 435 19.57 3.16 20.13
N VAL A 436 20.39 4.21 20.05
CA VAL A 436 20.17 5.46 20.82
C VAL A 436 18.84 6.11 20.42
N VAL A 437 18.54 6.14 19.12
CA VAL A 437 17.29 6.69 18.59
C VAL A 437 16.11 5.83 19.01
N ILE A 438 16.22 4.50 18.86
CA ILE A 438 15.15 3.55 19.20
C ILE A 438 14.88 3.56 20.70
N ARG A 439 15.92 3.60 21.54
CA ARG A 439 15.78 3.72 23.00
C ARG A 439 14.93 4.93 23.37
N ARG A 440 15.16 6.08 22.73
CA ARG A 440 14.37 7.30 22.97
C ARG A 440 12.88 7.08 22.63
N GLN A 441 12.59 6.47 21.48
CA GLN A 441 11.20 6.18 21.06
C GLN A 441 10.52 5.17 21.99
N LEU A 442 11.22 4.11 22.40
CA LEU A 442 10.70 3.12 23.35
C LEU A 442 10.32 3.76 24.71
N LEU A 443 11.12 4.72 25.19
CA LEU A 443 10.87 5.40 26.46
C LEU A 443 9.81 6.51 26.36
N GLN A 444 9.83 7.32 25.30
CA GLN A 444 9.02 8.54 25.20
C GLN A 444 7.71 8.34 24.43
N GLU A 445 7.73 7.54 23.35
CA GLU A 445 6.53 7.33 22.51
C GLU A 445 5.72 6.12 23.00
N LEU A 446 6.39 5.02 23.37
CA LEU A 446 5.74 3.81 23.87
C LEU A 446 5.63 3.74 25.40
N ASN A 447 6.19 4.72 26.12
CA ASN A 447 6.16 4.80 27.59
C ASN A 447 6.59 3.49 28.30
N LEU A 448 7.55 2.75 27.73
CA LEU A 448 8.05 1.53 28.35
C LEU A 448 8.91 1.84 29.57
N ALA A 449 8.82 0.98 30.59
CA ALA A 449 9.66 1.10 31.79
C ALA A 449 11.15 0.99 31.44
N GLU A 450 11.98 1.83 32.05
CA GLU A 450 13.42 1.87 31.77
C GLU A 450 14.11 0.52 31.99
N ALA A 451 13.68 -0.23 33.01
CA ALA A 451 14.17 -1.59 33.27
C ALA A 451 13.91 -2.55 32.08
N THR A 452 12.76 -2.43 31.40
CA THR A 452 12.41 -3.22 30.22
C THR A 452 13.30 -2.85 29.04
N VAL A 453 13.51 -1.56 28.80
CA VAL A 453 14.38 -1.08 27.71
C VAL A 453 15.86 -1.45 27.97
N ASN A 454 16.31 -1.43 29.22
CA ASN A 454 17.65 -1.91 29.62
C ASN A 454 17.81 -3.43 29.40
N ARG A 455 16.76 -4.23 29.63
CA ARG A 455 16.77 -5.65 29.29
C ARG A 455 16.85 -5.87 27.79
N LEU A 456 16.08 -5.14 26.96
CA LEU A 456 16.21 -5.21 25.50
C LEU A 456 17.62 -4.85 25.02
N GLN A 457 18.25 -3.82 25.60
CA GLN A 457 19.64 -3.49 25.32
C GLN A 457 20.59 -4.63 25.70
N THR A 458 20.33 -5.30 26.82
CA THR A 458 21.10 -6.48 27.26
C THR A 458 21.00 -7.61 26.25
N VAL A 459 19.80 -7.86 25.68
CA VAL A 459 19.63 -8.83 24.59
C VAL A 459 20.51 -8.47 23.40
N GLY A 460 20.44 -7.22 22.94
CA GLY A 460 21.22 -6.71 21.82
C GLY A 460 22.75 -6.86 22.01
N LEU A 461 23.24 -6.65 23.23
CA LEU A 461 24.67 -6.68 23.54
C LEU A 461 25.20 -8.08 23.84
N ARG A 462 24.40 -8.94 24.48
CA ARG A 462 24.87 -10.24 25.01
C ARG A 462 24.46 -11.41 24.13
N PHE A 463 23.26 -11.36 23.55
CA PHE A 463 22.62 -12.50 22.90
C PHE A 463 22.60 -12.39 21.38
N CYS A 464 22.70 -11.19 20.79
CA CYS A 464 22.91 -11.05 19.35
C CYS A 464 24.39 -11.28 18.99
N GLY A 465 24.67 -12.08 17.96
CA GLY A 465 26.04 -12.34 17.51
C GLY A 465 26.17 -13.62 16.67
N ALA A 466 27.42 -14.01 16.38
CA ALA A 466 27.72 -15.24 15.66
C ALA A 466 27.11 -16.46 16.38
N VAL A 467 26.59 -17.42 15.61
CA VAL A 467 25.82 -18.56 16.14
C VAL A 467 26.54 -19.29 17.28
N ASP A 468 27.84 -19.58 17.10
CA ASP A 468 28.67 -20.28 18.09
C ASP A 468 28.75 -19.59 19.45
N GLN A 469 28.67 -18.27 19.47
CA GLN A 469 28.74 -17.48 20.70
C GLN A 469 27.36 -17.21 21.28
N ALA A 470 26.36 -17.00 20.41
CA ALA A 470 25.00 -16.65 20.80
C ALA A 470 24.24 -17.84 21.41
N LEU A 471 24.28 -19.03 20.79
CA LEU A 471 23.51 -20.20 21.23
C LEU A 471 23.83 -20.62 22.69
N PRO A 472 25.11 -20.76 23.11
CA PRO A 472 25.41 -21.13 24.49
C PRO A 472 24.95 -20.07 25.50
N ARG A 473 25.05 -18.78 25.15
CA ARG A 473 24.61 -17.67 26.02
C ARG A 473 23.10 -17.65 26.18
N LEU A 474 22.35 -17.90 25.10
CA LEU A 474 20.90 -18.00 25.12
C LEU A 474 20.44 -19.19 25.96
N ARG A 475 21.04 -20.37 25.77
CA ARG A 475 20.76 -21.57 26.58
C ARG A 475 21.00 -21.36 28.07
N GLY A 476 22.02 -20.57 28.43
CA GLY A 476 22.34 -20.28 29.83
C GLY A 476 21.48 -19.18 30.48
N ALA A 477 20.80 -18.34 29.69
CA ALA A 477 20.09 -17.17 30.20
C ALA A 477 18.55 -17.29 30.15
N LEU A 478 18.01 -17.98 29.14
CA LEU A 478 16.57 -18.13 28.95
C LEU A 478 15.99 -19.30 29.76
N PRO A 479 14.67 -19.29 30.03
CA PRO A 479 14.01 -20.40 30.70
C PRO A 479 14.17 -21.71 29.92
N ALA A 480 14.34 -22.82 30.64
CA ALA A 480 14.45 -24.15 30.04
C ALA A 480 13.07 -24.77 29.75
N ASP A 481 12.09 -23.98 29.31
CA ASP A 481 10.80 -24.52 28.87
C ASP A 481 10.94 -25.31 27.55
N LYS A 482 9.92 -26.12 27.24
CA LYS A 482 9.96 -27.04 26.09
C LYS A 482 10.01 -26.28 24.75
N PRO A 483 9.17 -25.24 24.50
CA PRO A 483 9.26 -24.41 23.29
C PRO A 483 10.62 -23.75 23.08
N THR A 484 11.20 -23.11 24.10
CA THR A 484 12.50 -22.43 23.99
C THR A 484 13.63 -23.40 23.65
N ARG A 485 13.68 -24.55 24.33
CA ARG A 485 14.68 -25.58 24.05
C ARG A 485 14.57 -26.11 22.63
N LYS A 486 13.34 -26.42 22.18
CA LYS A 486 13.08 -26.86 20.82
C LYS A 486 13.64 -25.87 19.79
N ALA A 487 13.34 -24.57 19.94
CA ALA A 487 13.82 -23.55 19.03
C ALA A 487 15.35 -23.43 19.00
N LEU A 488 16.00 -23.50 20.16
CA LEU A 488 17.47 -23.45 20.25
C LEU A 488 18.12 -24.71 19.66
N ASP A 489 17.47 -25.87 19.76
CA ASP A 489 17.94 -27.12 19.17
C ASP A 489 17.76 -27.12 17.65
N GLU A 490 16.62 -26.65 17.13
CA GLU A 490 16.39 -26.49 15.68
C GLU A 490 17.40 -25.51 15.06
N LEU A 491 17.70 -24.37 15.70
CA LEU A 491 18.75 -23.44 15.27
C LEU A 491 20.15 -24.07 15.31
N SER A 492 20.41 -24.93 16.30
CA SER A 492 21.68 -25.64 16.44
C SER A 492 21.86 -26.69 15.34
N ASP A 493 20.80 -27.43 15.01
CA ASP A 493 20.79 -28.44 13.96
C ASP A 493 20.97 -27.77 12.58
N LEU A 494 20.23 -26.69 12.30
CA LEU A 494 20.39 -25.89 11.09
C LEU A 494 21.84 -25.45 10.90
N PHE A 495 22.46 -24.86 11.94
CA PHE A 495 23.84 -24.41 11.85
C PHE A 495 24.83 -25.54 11.62
N SER A 496 24.55 -26.74 12.16
CA SER A 496 25.36 -27.93 11.89
C SER A 496 25.31 -28.33 10.41
N TYR A 497 24.16 -28.21 9.76
CA TYR A 497 24.01 -28.50 8.33
C TYR A 497 24.64 -27.43 7.44
N LEU A 498 24.50 -26.15 7.81
CA LEU A 498 25.17 -25.06 7.11
C LEU A 498 26.70 -25.21 7.10
N ARG A 499 27.29 -25.72 8.20
CA ARG A 499 28.72 -26.08 8.26
C ARG A 499 29.11 -27.18 7.28
N VAL A 500 28.28 -28.21 7.12
CA VAL A 500 28.52 -29.28 6.13
C VAL A 500 28.58 -28.69 4.72
N TRP A 501 27.77 -27.68 4.44
CA TRP A 501 27.72 -27.01 3.13
C TRP A 501 28.61 -25.77 3.01
N ARG A 502 29.46 -25.52 3.99
CA ARG A 502 30.44 -24.43 4.00
C ARG A 502 29.82 -23.02 3.97
N ILE A 503 28.68 -22.85 4.63
CA ILE A 503 27.96 -21.58 4.82
C ILE A 503 27.89 -21.24 6.32
N GLU A 504 28.98 -21.44 7.05
CA GLU A 504 29.05 -21.15 8.49
C GLU A 504 29.58 -19.75 8.79
N LYS A 505 30.26 -19.13 7.82
CA LYS A 505 30.77 -17.77 7.95
C LYS A 505 29.62 -16.78 7.80
N HIS A 506 29.66 -15.67 8.55
CA HIS A 506 28.66 -14.60 8.50
C HIS A 506 27.22 -15.03 8.84
N VAL A 507 27.05 -16.10 9.62
CA VAL A 507 25.75 -16.49 10.18
C VAL A 507 25.63 -15.96 11.61
N TYR A 508 24.57 -15.19 11.84
CA TYR A 508 24.29 -14.51 13.09
C TYR A 508 22.93 -14.91 13.64
N ILE A 509 22.84 -15.09 14.96
CA ILE A 509 21.56 -15.12 15.66
C ILE A 509 21.25 -13.70 16.11
N ASP A 510 20.06 -13.23 15.74
CA ASP A 510 19.53 -11.96 16.17
C ASP A 510 18.16 -12.13 16.85
N PRO A 511 18.12 -12.34 18.18
CA PRO A 511 16.87 -12.57 18.89
C PRO A 511 15.95 -11.34 18.95
N LEU A 512 16.42 -10.17 18.52
CA LEU A 512 15.63 -8.93 18.41
C LEU A 512 15.04 -8.73 17.01
N MET A 513 15.45 -9.52 16.02
CA MET A 513 14.95 -9.43 14.65
C MET A 513 13.50 -9.97 14.60
N PRO A 514 12.50 -9.14 14.28
CA PRO A 514 11.13 -9.62 14.10
C PRO A 514 10.97 -10.30 12.73
N PRO A 515 9.96 -11.18 12.57
CA PRO A 515 9.64 -11.75 11.28
C PRO A 515 9.11 -10.65 10.33
N THR A 516 9.51 -10.71 9.05
CA THR A 516 9.00 -9.79 8.02
C THR A 516 7.52 -10.02 7.73
N GLU A 517 7.08 -11.27 7.83
CA GLU A 517 5.73 -11.70 7.55
C GLU A 517 5.16 -12.44 8.76
N ASN A 518 3.92 -12.11 9.14
CA ASN A 518 3.30 -12.60 10.38
C ASN A 518 3.10 -14.12 10.42
N TYR A 519 3.17 -14.78 9.26
CA TYR A 519 3.06 -16.23 9.15
C TYR A 519 4.36 -16.99 9.48
N HIS A 520 5.50 -16.30 9.55
CA HIS A 520 6.75 -16.91 9.98
C HIS A 520 6.79 -17.03 11.51
N ARG A 521 6.35 -18.18 12.04
CA ARG A 521 6.28 -18.44 13.49
C ARG A 521 7.33 -19.40 14.04
N ASP A 522 8.00 -20.15 13.17
CA ASP A 522 9.12 -21.02 13.53
C ASP A 522 10.44 -20.36 13.13
N LEU A 523 11.35 -21.07 12.44
CA LEU A 523 12.56 -20.46 11.88
C LEU A 523 12.19 -19.36 10.87
N PHE A 524 12.86 -18.22 10.96
CA PHE A 524 12.91 -17.23 9.90
C PHE A 524 14.27 -16.56 9.81
N PHE A 525 14.57 -16.07 8.62
CA PHE A 525 15.86 -15.48 8.32
C PHE A 525 15.74 -14.30 7.37
N GLN A 526 16.72 -13.42 7.45
CA GLN A 526 16.90 -12.28 6.55
C GLN A 526 18.37 -12.26 6.14
N ILE A 527 18.64 -12.00 4.86
CA ILE A 527 19.99 -11.95 4.31
C ILE A 527 20.27 -10.56 3.79
N TYR A 528 21.39 -9.99 4.24
CA TYR A 528 21.78 -8.63 3.94
C TYR A 528 23.12 -8.58 3.19
N LEU A 529 23.23 -7.64 2.26
CA LEU A 529 24.50 -7.24 1.67
C LEU A 529 25.22 -6.27 2.60
N GLY A 530 26.36 -6.70 3.13
CA GLY A 530 27.26 -5.92 3.96
C GLY A 530 27.99 -4.84 3.16
N LYS A 531 28.49 -3.82 3.87
CA LYS A 531 29.15 -2.66 3.26
C LYS A 531 30.52 -3.03 2.70
N GLU A 532 30.75 -2.77 1.41
CA GLU A 532 32.11 -2.74 0.85
C GLU A 532 32.88 -1.55 1.42
N SER A 533 34.17 -1.74 1.70
CA SER A 533 35.01 -0.74 2.38
C SER A 533 35.42 0.45 1.49
N HIS A 534 34.60 0.80 0.49
CA HIS A 534 34.82 1.96 -0.37
C HIS A 534 34.29 3.24 0.29
N PRO A 535 35.12 4.29 0.41
CA PRO A 535 34.69 5.57 0.96
C PRO A 535 33.78 6.29 -0.05
N GLY A 536 32.46 6.13 0.12
CA GLY A 536 31.45 6.78 -0.73
C GLY A 536 30.11 6.04 -0.85
N ALA A 537 30.04 4.75 -0.50
CA ALA A 537 28.79 3.99 -0.54
C ALA A 537 27.82 4.46 0.56
N LEU A 538 26.69 5.04 0.13
CA LEU A 538 25.60 5.61 0.94
C LEU A 538 24.63 4.54 1.50
N THR A 539 24.74 3.28 1.09
CA THR A 539 23.76 2.25 1.42
C THR A 539 24.13 1.50 2.71
N GLU A 540 23.35 1.74 3.77
CA GLU A 540 23.19 0.81 4.90
C GLU A 540 22.76 -0.56 4.36
N GLY A 541 23.14 -1.67 5.01
CA GLY A 541 23.06 -3.03 4.43
C GLY A 541 21.76 -3.34 3.69
N ALA A 542 21.87 -3.76 2.43
CA ALA A 542 20.72 -3.95 1.54
C ALA A 542 20.08 -5.32 1.76
N LEU A 543 18.75 -5.39 1.88
CA LEU A 543 18.04 -6.65 2.07
C LEU A 543 17.99 -7.43 0.74
N LEU A 544 18.63 -8.61 0.71
CA LEU A 544 18.71 -9.45 -0.49
C LEU A 544 17.65 -10.55 -0.50
N ALA A 545 17.35 -11.14 0.66
CA ALA A 545 16.32 -12.18 0.77
C ALA A 545 15.68 -12.21 2.15
N VAL A 546 14.43 -12.67 2.17
CA VAL A 546 13.68 -13.03 3.37
C VAL A 546 13.15 -14.43 3.23
N GLY A 547 13.15 -15.20 4.30
CA GLY A 547 12.61 -16.56 4.26
C GLY A 547 12.36 -17.14 5.63
N GLY A 548 11.87 -18.36 5.63
CA GLY A 548 11.53 -19.07 6.85
C GLY A 548 10.47 -20.13 6.64
N ARG A 549 10.07 -20.73 7.76
CA ARG A 549 8.98 -21.69 7.83
C ARG A 549 7.65 -20.99 7.95
N TYR A 550 6.72 -21.43 7.13
CA TYR A 550 5.37 -20.88 7.04
C TYR A 550 4.31 -21.97 7.20
N ASP A 551 4.62 -23.01 7.96
CA ASP A 551 3.68 -24.04 8.41
C ASP A 551 2.38 -23.42 8.92
N TYR A 552 2.47 -22.33 9.68
CA TYR A 552 1.31 -21.61 10.22
C TYR A 552 0.35 -21.14 9.12
N LEU A 553 0.86 -20.59 8.02
CA LEU A 553 0.04 -20.15 6.88
C LEU A 553 -0.70 -21.33 6.27
N LEU A 554 0.02 -22.45 6.07
CA LEU A 554 -0.57 -23.65 5.49
C LEU A 554 -1.66 -24.22 6.41
N HIS A 555 -1.42 -24.30 7.72
CA HIS A 555 -2.43 -24.74 8.70
C HIS A 555 -3.66 -23.83 8.74
N GLN A 556 -3.47 -22.51 8.60
CA GLN A 556 -4.59 -21.56 8.60
C GLN A 556 -5.48 -21.73 7.36
N MET A 557 -4.91 -22.14 6.23
CA MET A 557 -5.63 -22.31 4.96
C MET A 557 -6.09 -23.76 4.73
N TRP A 558 -5.61 -24.71 5.52
CA TRP A 558 -5.96 -26.12 5.41
C TRP A 558 -7.34 -26.38 6.02
N ASP A 559 -8.35 -26.50 5.17
CA ASP A 559 -9.74 -26.72 5.60
C ASP A 559 -9.89 -27.96 6.51
N HIS A 560 -10.77 -27.86 7.50
CA HIS A 560 -11.14 -28.95 8.40
C HIS A 560 -11.87 -30.10 7.67
N GLU A 561 -12.37 -29.87 6.46
CA GLU A 561 -12.92 -30.94 5.62
C GLU A 561 -11.85 -31.96 5.16
N TYR A 562 -10.57 -31.58 5.16
CA TYR A 562 -9.48 -32.48 4.79
C TYR A 562 -9.07 -33.36 5.99
N LYS A 563 -9.08 -34.68 5.80
CA LYS A 563 -8.80 -35.67 6.87
C LYS A 563 -7.34 -35.75 7.32
N THR A 564 -6.42 -35.11 6.61
CA THR A 564 -4.97 -35.21 6.80
C THR A 564 -4.41 -33.90 7.33
N ASN A 565 -3.38 -33.98 8.18
CA ASN A 565 -2.63 -32.79 8.60
C ASN A 565 -1.83 -32.21 7.42
N PRO A 566 -1.70 -30.88 7.33
CA PRO A 566 -0.87 -30.24 6.32
C PRO A 566 0.62 -30.65 6.46
N PRO A 567 1.38 -30.71 5.36
CA PRO A 567 2.83 -30.90 5.40
C PRO A 567 3.56 -29.69 6.03
N GLY A 568 4.84 -29.84 6.37
CA GLY A 568 5.70 -28.70 6.69
C GLY A 568 6.02 -27.86 5.44
N ALA A 569 6.35 -26.59 5.60
CA ALA A 569 6.63 -25.70 4.48
C ALA A 569 7.69 -24.64 4.82
N VAL A 570 8.68 -24.50 3.94
CA VAL A 570 9.79 -23.56 4.09
C VAL A 570 10.15 -22.95 2.74
N GLY A 571 10.60 -21.70 2.74
CA GLY A 571 10.95 -21.02 1.50
C GLY A 571 11.63 -19.70 1.72
N THR A 572 12.01 -19.10 0.60
CA THR A 572 12.76 -17.85 0.50
C THR A 572 12.20 -17.01 -0.62
N SER A 573 12.25 -15.69 -0.44
CA SER A 573 11.87 -14.68 -1.40
C SER A 573 13.07 -13.76 -1.60
N LEU A 574 13.64 -13.78 -2.80
CA LEU A 574 14.80 -13.00 -3.20
C LEU A 574 14.33 -11.67 -3.81
N ALA A 575 14.91 -10.57 -3.33
CA ALA A 575 14.75 -9.24 -3.89
C ALA A 575 15.68 -9.07 -5.10
N LEU A 576 15.30 -9.66 -6.24
CA LEU A 576 16.14 -9.64 -7.46
C LEU A 576 16.41 -8.20 -7.94
N GLU A 577 15.45 -7.29 -7.77
CA GLU A 577 15.63 -5.86 -8.05
C GLU A 577 16.80 -5.25 -7.24
N THR A 578 16.97 -5.66 -5.98
CA THR A 578 18.08 -5.21 -5.13
C THR A 578 19.41 -5.83 -5.58
N ILE A 579 19.41 -7.08 -6.06
CA ILE A 579 20.61 -7.71 -6.63
C ILE A 579 21.06 -6.90 -7.86
N ILE A 580 20.14 -6.54 -8.74
CA ILE A 580 20.40 -5.74 -9.95
C ILE A 580 21.03 -4.38 -9.58
N GLN A 581 20.46 -3.68 -8.59
CA GLN A 581 20.93 -2.36 -8.16
C GLN A 581 22.33 -2.36 -7.53
N HIS A 582 22.73 -3.48 -6.93
CA HIS A 582 23.97 -3.58 -6.15
C HIS A 582 25.04 -4.45 -6.80
N SER A 583 24.73 -5.12 -7.92
CA SER A 583 25.69 -5.99 -8.61
C SER A 583 26.95 -5.21 -8.98
N PRO A 584 28.14 -5.60 -8.49
CA PRO A 584 29.41 -4.92 -8.79
C PRO A 584 29.91 -5.17 -10.21
N VAL A 585 29.15 -5.91 -11.01
CA VAL A 585 29.50 -6.26 -12.37
C VAL A 585 29.50 -4.97 -13.20
N ASP A 586 30.69 -4.38 -13.38
CA ASP A 586 31.01 -3.62 -14.58
C ASP A 586 30.49 -4.47 -15.74
N PHE A 587 29.40 -4.03 -16.37
CA PHE A 587 28.73 -4.75 -17.43
C PHE A 587 29.62 -4.73 -18.68
N LYS A 588 30.72 -5.48 -18.64
CA LYS A 588 31.17 -6.21 -19.82
C LYS A 588 30.34 -7.47 -19.77
N PRO A 589 29.45 -7.69 -20.75
CA PRO A 589 28.68 -8.89 -20.78
C PRO A 589 29.66 -10.05 -20.63
N ILE A 590 29.57 -10.78 -19.51
CA ILE A 590 29.87 -12.20 -19.53
C ILE A 590 28.68 -12.79 -20.30
N ARG A 591 28.57 -12.41 -21.58
CA ARG A 591 28.01 -13.26 -22.61
C ARG A 591 28.71 -14.57 -22.33
N ASN A 592 27.93 -15.59 -22.02
CA ASN A 592 28.39 -16.96 -22.17
C ASN A 592 29.29 -16.96 -23.41
N GLU A 593 30.60 -17.11 -23.23
CA GLU A 593 31.56 -17.23 -24.33
C GLU A 593 31.20 -18.43 -25.25
N ALA A 594 30.16 -19.20 -24.88
CA ALA A 594 29.51 -20.25 -25.63
C ALA A 594 28.55 -19.80 -26.75
N THR A 595 28.10 -18.53 -26.85
CA THR A 595 27.28 -18.10 -27.99
C THR A 595 27.97 -17.00 -28.78
N THR A 596 28.94 -17.40 -29.59
CA THR A 596 29.54 -16.50 -30.59
C THR A 596 28.50 -16.27 -31.67
N ASN A 597 27.98 -15.04 -31.79
CA ASN A 597 27.20 -14.64 -32.95
C ASN A 597 28.14 -14.62 -34.16
N ILE A 598 27.65 -15.14 -35.29
CA ILE A 598 28.37 -15.22 -36.55
C ILE A 598 27.70 -14.28 -37.55
N LEU A 599 28.46 -13.43 -38.23
CA LEU A 599 27.93 -12.66 -39.36
C LEU A 599 28.24 -13.37 -40.67
N VAL A 600 27.21 -13.69 -41.43
CA VAL A 600 27.34 -14.19 -42.79
C VAL A 600 27.51 -13.02 -43.74
N CYS A 601 28.69 -12.96 -44.34
CA CYS A 601 29.16 -11.89 -45.20
C CYS A 601 29.25 -12.35 -46.66
N SER A 602 29.25 -11.40 -47.57
CA SER A 602 29.49 -11.64 -48.99
C SER A 602 30.57 -10.72 -49.54
N ARG A 603 31.31 -11.22 -50.53
CA ARG A 603 32.33 -10.49 -51.27
C ARG A 603 32.21 -10.85 -52.75
N GLY A 604 31.53 -10.00 -53.51
CA GLY A 604 31.17 -10.23 -54.91
C GLY A 604 30.21 -9.16 -55.40
N GLY A 605 29.84 -9.19 -56.69
CA GLY A 605 28.88 -8.23 -57.24
C GLY A 605 27.43 -8.64 -56.96
N GLY A 606 26.61 -7.75 -56.40
CA GLY A 606 25.19 -8.01 -56.16
C GLY A 606 24.86 -8.66 -54.81
N GLY A 607 25.82 -8.66 -53.85
CA GLY A 607 25.55 -8.92 -52.44
C GLY A 607 25.27 -10.37 -52.04
N LEU A 608 25.05 -11.28 -52.99
CA LEU A 608 24.74 -12.70 -52.75
C LEU A 608 23.64 -12.90 -51.68
N LEU A 609 22.56 -12.11 -51.75
CA LEU A 609 21.54 -12.09 -50.70
C LEU A 609 20.90 -13.47 -50.48
N ILE A 610 20.55 -14.16 -51.57
CA ILE A 610 19.87 -15.46 -51.50
C ILE A 610 20.79 -16.48 -50.82
N GLU A 611 22.06 -16.49 -51.19
CA GLU A 611 23.07 -17.40 -50.64
C GLU A 611 23.39 -17.09 -49.17
N ARG A 612 23.42 -15.79 -48.81
CA ARG A 612 23.58 -15.39 -47.40
C ARG A 612 22.37 -15.84 -46.57
N MET A 613 21.15 -15.69 -47.10
CA MET A 613 19.93 -16.14 -46.42
C MET A 613 19.91 -17.67 -46.25
N ASP A 614 20.26 -18.41 -47.30
CA ASP A 614 20.34 -19.87 -47.31
C ASP A 614 21.35 -20.37 -46.28
N LEU A 615 22.55 -19.78 -46.24
CA LEU A 615 23.58 -20.17 -45.28
C LEU A 615 23.20 -19.83 -43.83
N VAL A 616 22.58 -18.67 -43.61
CA VAL A 616 22.09 -18.31 -42.27
C VAL A 616 21.00 -19.30 -41.82
N ALA A 617 20.12 -19.74 -42.72
CA ALA A 617 19.12 -20.76 -42.43
C ALA A 617 19.76 -22.11 -42.04
N GLU A 618 20.77 -22.59 -42.79
CA GLU A 618 21.54 -23.79 -42.46
C GLU A 618 22.17 -23.70 -41.06
N LEU A 619 22.72 -22.54 -40.70
CA LEU A 619 23.30 -22.33 -39.37
C LEU A 619 22.23 -22.33 -38.27
N TRP A 620 21.06 -21.75 -38.51
CA TRP A 620 19.95 -21.76 -37.56
C TRP A 620 19.36 -23.15 -37.33
N GLU A 621 19.27 -23.99 -38.36
CA GLU A 621 18.82 -25.39 -38.24
C GLU A 621 19.69 -26.19 -37.25
N GLU A 622 20.96 -25.83 -37.15
CA GLU A 622 21.96 -26.45 -36.26
C GLU A 622 22.15 -25.67 -34.95
N ASN A 623 21.22 -24.76 -34.60
CA ASN A 623 21.23 -23.90 -33.41
C ASN A 623 22.47 -23.00 -33.27
N ILE A 624 23.11 -22.64 -34.38
CA ILE A 624 24.21 -21.68 -34.40
C ILE A 624 23.62 -20.27 -34.56
N LYS A 625 23.98 -19.36 -33.65
CA LYS A 625 23.56 -17.96 -33.73
C LYS A 625 24.25 -17.26 -34.90
N ALA A 626 23.49 -16.99 -35.96
CA ALA A 626 23.98 -16.33 -37.15
C ALA A 626 23.09 -15.15 -37.54
N GLU A 627 23.71 -14.12 -38.14
CA GLU A 627 23.06 -12.89 -38.60
C GLU A 627 23.57 -12.53 -40.00
N LEU A 628 22.83 -11.69 -40.71
CA LEU A 628 23.24 -11.07 -41.96
C LEU A 628 22.91 -9.58 -41.91
N VAL A 629 23.72 -8.75 -42.58
CA VAL A 629 23.41 -7.32 -42.71
C VAL A 629 22.11 -7.17 -43.50
N PRO A 630 21.07 -6.47 -42.99
CA PRO A 630 19.74 -6.39 -43.58
C PRO A 630 19.68 -5.42 -44.80
N ILE A 631 20.64 -5.58 -45.71
CA ILE A 631 20.81 -4.80 -46.93
C ILE A 631 21.04 -5.80 -48.07
N PRO A 632 20.37 -5.66 -49.23
CA PRO A 632 20.52 -6.60 -50.34
C PRO A 632 21.96 -6.74 -50.86
N ASP A 633 22.66 -5.63 -51.04
CA ASP A 633 24.05 -5.58 -51.56
C ASP A 633 24.93 -4.68 -50.69
N PRO A 634 25.33 -5.15 -49.49
CA PRO A 634 26.18 -4.38 -48.60
C PRO A 634 27.64 -4.48 -49.03
N SER A 635 28.33 -3.36 -49.03
CA SER A 635 29.78 -3.33 -49.20
C SER A 635 30.47 -4.10 -48.09
N LEU A 636 31.68 -4.59 -48.36
CA LEU A 636 32.44 -5.31 -47.35
C LEU A 636 32.72 -4.43 -46.11
N THR A 637 32.93 -3.13 -46.31
CA THR A 637 33.14 -2.16 -45.22
C THR A 637 31.92 -2.06 -44.30
N GLU A 638 30.72 -1.91 -44.87
CA GLU A 638 29.47 -1.86 -44.08
C GLU A 638 29.26 -3.16 -43.29
N GLN A 639 29.68 -4.31 -43.85
CA GLN A 639 29.60 -5.58 -43.12
C GLN A 639 30.58 -5.66 -41.95
N TYR A 640 31.78 -5.10 -42.08
CA TYR A 640 32.73 -4.99 -40.94
C TYR A 640 32.27 -3.97 -39.89
N GLU A 641 31.69 -2.84 -40.32
CA GLU A 641 31.12 -1.82 -39.43
C GLU A 641 29.95 -2.41 -38.64
N TYR A 642 29.01 -3.10 -39.32
CA TYR A 642 27.91 -3.80 -38.67
C TYR A 642 28.40 -4.83 -37.65
N ALA A 643 29.40 -5.64 -38.02
CA ALA A 643 30.01 -6.59 -37.09
C ALA A 643 30.63 -5.90 -35.87
N SER A 644 31.25 -4.73 -36.06
CA SER A 644 31.82 -3.95 -34.97
C SER A 644 30.74 -3.34 -34.06
N GLU A 645 29.67 -2.80 -34.62
CA GLU A 645 28.56 -2.19 -33.87
C GLU A 645 27.79 -3.22 -33.04
N HIS A 646 27.64 -4.45 -33.55
CA HIS A 646 26.92 -5.55 -32.89
C HIS A 646 27.85 -6.49 -32.08
N GLU A 647 29.13 -6.14 -31.97
CA GLU A 647 30.18 -6.92 -31.28
C GLU A 647 30.31 -8.38 -31.78
N ILE A 648 30.12 -8.59 -33.08
CA ILE A 648 30.25 -9.89 -33.74
C ILE A 648 31.72 -10.13 -34.09
N LYS A 649 32.27 -11.24 -33.58
CA LYS A 649 33.71 -11.55 -33.69
C LYS A 649 34.06 -12.54 -34.78
N CYS A 650 33.08 -13.30 -35.27
CA CYS A 650 33.28 -14.32 -36.29
C CYS A 650 32.49 -13.98 -37.56
N LEU A 651 33.19 -13.95 -38.69
CA LEU A 651 32.62 -13.68 -40.02
C LEU A 651 32.73 -14.92 -40.89
N VAL A 652 31.67 -15.26 -41.60
CA VAL A 652 31.65 -16.29 -42.64
C VAL A 652 31.44 -15.61 -43.98
N ILE A 653 32.50 -15.47 -44.77
CA ILE A 653 32.51 -14.71 -46.02
C ILE A 653 32.32 -15.66 -47.20
N ILE A 654 31.25 -15.40 -47.96
CA ILE A 654 30.90 -16.07 -49.22
C ILE A 654 31.42 -15.22 -50.40
N THR A 655 31.85 -15.87 -51.48
CA THR A 655 32.31 -15.17 -52.71
C THR A 655 31.64 -15.76 -53.94
N ASP A 656 31.49 -14.97 -55.02
CA ASP A 656 30.86 -15.44 -56.29
C ASP A 656 31.55 -16.70 -56.82
N MET A 657 32.88 -16.77 -56.74
CA MET A 657 33.67 -17.95 -57.11
C MET A 657 33.51 -19.11 -56.13
N GLY A 658 33.34 -18.82 -54.84
CA GLY A 658 33.13 -19.82 -53.78
C GLY A 658 31.81 -20.59 -53.93
N VAL A 659 30.73 -19.88 -54.30
CA VAL A 659 29.40 -20.48 -54.49
C VAL A 659 29.31 -21.28 -55.78
N SER A 660 29.93 -20.78 -56.87
CA SER A 660 29.71 -21.32 -58.21
C SER A 660 30.83 -22.24 -58.74
N GLN A 661 32.05 -22.21 -58.17
CA GLN A 661 33.21 -22.92 -58.73
C GLN A 661 33.99 -23.80 -57.74
N THR A 662 34.02 -23.50 -56.44
CA THR A 662 34.91 -24.21 -55.49
C THR A 662 34.20 -24.86 -54.31
N GLY A 663 33.01 -24.40 -53.90
CA GLY A 663 32.28 -24.94 -52.74
C GLY A 663 32.89 -24.58 -51.38
N PHE A 664 33.83 -23.62 -51.34
CA PHE A 664 34.50 -23.17 -50.12
C PHE A 664 33.94 -21.82 -49.64
N VAL A 665 33.83 -21.70 -48.32
CA VAL A 665 33.49 -20.48 -47.58
C VAL A 665 34.67 -20.08 -46.70
N LYS A 666 34.87 -18.78 -46.51
CA LYS A 666 35.99 -18.26 -45.72
C LYS A 666 35.52 -17.86 -44.32
N VAL A 667 36.00 -18.54 -43.29
CA VAL A 667 35.71 -18.18 -41.89
C VAL A 667 36.84 -17.31 -41.35
N ARG A 668 36.50 -16.17 -40.73
CA ARG A 668 37.46 -15.21 -40.18
C ARG A 668 37.06 -14.81 -38.76
N HIS A 669 38.02 -14.83 -37.84
CA HIS A 669 37.85 -14.30 -36.48
C HIS A 669 38.60 -12.98 -36.32
N LEU A 670 37.89 -11.92 -35.94
CA LEU A 670 38.40 -10.54 -35.90
C LEU A 670 39.48 -10.36 -34.82
N ASP A 671 39.19 -10.69 -33.56
CA ASP A 671 40.13 -10.48 -32.45
C ASP A 671 41.41 -11.34 -32.58
N LEU A 672 41.24 -12.63 -32.90
CA LEU A 672 42.34 -13.58 -33.03
C LEU A 672 43.13 -13.41 -34.34
N LYS A 673 42.62 -12.61 -35.30
CA LYS A 673 43.18 -12.41 -36.64
C LYS A 673 43.47 -13.72 -37.38
N LYS A 674 42.62 -14.72 -37.19
CA LYS A 674 42.73 -16.03 -37.86
C LYS A 674 41.69 -16.15 -38.98
N GLU A 675 42.06 -16.83 -40.05
CA GLU A 675 41.17 -17.14 -41.16
C GLU A 675 41.44 -18.54 -41.71
N LYS A 676 40.38 -19.21 -42.17
CA LYS A 676 40.46 -20.54 -42.78
C LYS A 676 39.39 -20.68 -43.86
N GLU A 677 39.76 -21.32 -44.97
CA GLU A 677 38.80 -21.75 -45.98
C GLU A 677 38.27 -23.14 -45.60
N VAL A 678 36.95 -23.27 -45.58
CA VAL A 678 36.23 -24.47 -45.15
C VAL A 678 35.26 -24.85 -46.26
N GLN A 679 35.14 -26.14 -46.58
CA GLN A 679 34.08 -26.58 -47.50
C GLN A 679 32.72 -26.32 -46.86
N ARG A 680 31.74 -25.89 -47.65
CA ARG A 680 30.40 -25.56 -47.15
C ARG A 680 29.78 -26.72 -46.37
N GLU A 681 29.97 -27.96 -46.85
CA GLU A 681 29.48 -29.19 -46.20
C GLU A 681 30.05 -29.42 -44.79
N ASP A 682 31.28 -28.95 -44.53
CA ASP A 682 31.97 -29.10 -43.25
C ASP A 682 31.86 -27.84 -42.36
N LEU A 683 31.22 -26.76 -42.84
CA LEU A 683 31.17 -25.47 -42.16
C LEU A 683 30.52 -25.59 -40.78
N VAL A 684 29.35 -26.23 -40.68
CA VAL A 684 28.63 -26.43 -39.42
C VAL A 684 29.52 -27.18 -38.42
N ARG A 685 30.12 -28.30 -38.85
CA ARG A 685 31.00 -29.11 -37.99
C ARG A 685 32.21 -28.31 -37.52
N PHE A 686 32.80 -27.52 -38.40
CA PHE A 686 33.91 -26.63 -38.07
C PHE A 686 33.49 -25.60 -37.02
N LEU A 687 32.36 -24.91 -37.23
CA LEU A 687 31.86 -23.88 -36.33
C LEU A 687 31.50 -24.45 -34.96
N LEU A 688 30.83 -25.60 -34.88
CA LEU A 688 30.52 -26.25 -33.60
C LEU A 688 31.78 -26.59 -32.80
N ASN A 689 32.83 -27.10 -33.45
CA ASN A 689 34.12 -27.39 -32.81
C ASN A 689 34.86 -26.09 -32.41
N ALA A 690 34.83 -25.08 -33.27
CA ALA A 690 35.46 -23.80 -33.02
C ALA A 690 34.78 -23.06 -31.86
N ILE A 691 33.44 -23.00 -31.83
CA ILE A 691 32.65 -22.42 -30.74
C ILE A 691 32.88 -23.20 -29.44
N GLY A 692 32.84 -24.53 -29.48
CA GLY A 692 33.09 -25.38 -28.30
C GLY A 692 34.49 -25.21 -27.69
N THR A 693 35.47 -24.78 -28.48
CA THR A 693 36.84 -24.46 -28.03
C THR A 693 37.11 -22.96 -27.92
N GLN A 694 36.06 -22.13 -28.01
CA GLN A 694 36.11 -20.66 -28.00
C GLN A 694 37.10 -20.08 -29.02
N PHE A 695 37.31 -20.77 -30.14
CA PHE A 695 38.26 -20.44 -31.20
C PHE A 695 39.75 -20.39 -30.73
N ARG A 696 40.02 -20.76 -29.47
CA ARG A 696 41.36 -20.72 -28.86
C ARG A 696 42.22 -21.92 -29.24
N ASN A 697 41.61 -23.05 -29.59
CA ASN A 697 42.35 -24.24 -30.02
C ASN A 697 43.08 -23.96 -31.36
N PRO A 698 44.42 -23.98 -31.39
CA PRO A 698 45.18 -23.73 -32.61
C PRO A 698 44.86 -24.74 -33.71
N SER A 699 44.61 -26.01 -33.37
CA SER A 699 44.44 -27.09 -34.34
C SER A 699 43.19 -26.96 -35.20
N VAL A 700 42.21 -26.17 -34.77
CA VAL A 700 40.99 -25.92 -35.56
C VAL A 700 41.33 -25.08 -36.79
N TRP A 701 42.31 -24.19 -36.68
CA TRP A 701 42.69 -23.23 -37.72
C TRP A 701 43.79 -23.71 -38.67
N PHE A 702 44.51 -24.78 -38.32
CA PHE A 702 45.57 -25.37 -39.14
C PHE A 702 45.07 -26.50 -40.04
#